data_AF-A0A915LH23-F1
#
_entry.id   AF-A0A915LH23-F1
#
_cell.length_a   1.000
_cell.length_b   1.000
_cell.length_c   1.000
_cell.angle_alpha   90.00
_cell.angle_beta   90.00
_cell.angle_gamma   90.00
#
_symmetry.space_group_name_H-M   'P 1'
#
loop_
_entity.id
_entity.type
_entity.pdbx_description
1 polymer ?
#
loop_
_entity_poly.entity_id
_entity_poly.type
_entity_poly.pdbx_seq_one_letter_code
_entity_poly.pdbx_strand_id
1 'polypeptide(L)'
;QNRKPKPEDLGSLEQDPEFLASLSNGVVEWIKAIQKVTNMDRDPSSGTALQEATFWINLEKALNKITTLHDSIEVITTLDVLKAGKRFHVTTSFESDTGLKEKLTTAIDYNVLMKDLPLSELLGASDLDSLRQAVLNIFNVFKKLRNTKYPVRRAMQFFNTISADLCEQMIQILKPRLLMHAPISELDEVMAVCSKIWFQWDEESDKIQGMFRDIAKRQRSDHEQLSNVISRVLRFKGANSLGNITGKQTNPEKEVIKAYEAIKEVNYLDLSHSGQQAWQSSMQYYKNHIVGIETQLASHLRDQLGSCKSADDMFSIFSRYNALFVRPHIQTAIREYQAVLIDRVREDIRILQETIIDPKKMELAIFVVEGYDIPEFSAKVMWLRQNELQLNMNMQRIADVLGTQWVNHLEGKELKRECDLLKKQLDTSVMFKEWSDRVLTKCKTTNDKLFCVEKQQRDGKVICRLRVNYSADSIRIAKEVRNLKNMGFRIPFKIMSYSVGISQYNPYAISLMESVRLYESTNEIISTRPSVENLVAGHRLIIHDLLCEGYKTDWSNFKLESYICKFGEAVNNFLEKVTDLIEYLDKIDVELSALDKCQYNEETISQIIGAIQKSIDQMALNDYSNLHKWIEELDKTLEAKLARRLEEAIHVWTLVLQQNRDEL
;
A
#
# COMPACT_ATOMS: atom_id res chain seq x y z
N GLN A 1 -25.31 81.92 -42.84
CA GLN A 1 -25.76 81.72 -44.24
C GLN A 1 -25.04 80.48 -44.75
N ASN A 2 -25.74 79.38 -45.03
CA ASN A 2 -25.09 78.09 -45.36
C ASN A 2 -24.73 78.01 -46.85
N ARG A 3 -23.86 78.92 -47.30
CA ARG A 3 -23.22 78.85 -48.62
C ARG A 3 -21.79 78.34 -48.38
N LYS A 4 -21.38 77.26 -49.04
CA LYS A 4 -19.95 76.94 -49.11
C LYS A 4 -19.26 78.10 -49.85
N PRO A 5 -18.21 78.73 -49.30
CA PRO A 5 -17.43 79.72 -50.04
C PRO A 5 -16.91 79.11 -51.34
N LYS A 6 -17.02 79.83 -52.45
CA LYS A 6 -16.50 79.42 -53.76
C LYS A 6 -15.17 80.16 -54.03
N PRO A 7 -14.24 79.57 -54.80
CA PRO A 7 -13.06 80.29 -55.26
C PRO A 7 -13.43 81.59 -56.02
N GLU A 8 -14.50 81.51 -56.81
CA GLU A 8 -15.16 82.62 -57.52
C GLU A 8 -15.50 83.85 -56.63
N ASP A 9 -15.73 83.67 -55.32
CA ASP A 9 -16.07 84.77 -54.40
C ASP A 9 -14.85 85.69 -54.11
N LEU A 10 -13.63 85.34 -54.55
CA LEU A 10 -12.39 86.15 -54.38
C LEU A 10 -12.00 87.00 -55.59
N GLY A 11 -12.59 86.76 -56.77
CA GLY A 11 -12.38 87.58 -57.98
C GLY A 11 -10.91 87.79 -58.36
N SER A 12 -10.43 89.04 -58.32
CA SER A 12 -9.07 89.40 -58.72
C SER A 12 -7.96 88.83 -57.82
N LEU A 13 -8.28 88.43 -56.58
CA LEU A 13 -7.30 87.86 -55.65
C LEU A 13 -6.93 86.40 -55.96
N GLU A 14 -7.69 85.70 -56.81
CA GLU A 14 -7.33 84.33 -57.27
C GLU A 14 -6.07 84.29 -58.15
N GLN A 15 -5.62 85.43 -58.69
CA GLN A 15 -4.46 85.51 -59.58
C GLN A 15 -3.27 86.28 -58.98
N ASP A 16 -3.43 86.84 -57.78
CA ASP A 16 -2.44 87.74 -57.17
C ASP A 16 -1.24 86.92 -56.60
N PRO A 17 -0.03 87.04 -57.17
CA PRO A 17 1.07 86.14 -56.87
C PRO A 17 1.60 86.29 -55.43
N GLU A 18 1.47 87.46 -54.81
CA GLU A 18 1.91 87.69 -53.42
C GLU A 18 0.92 87.10 -52.42
N PHE A 19 -0.39 87.30 -52.63
CA PHE A 19 -1.44 86.72 -51.77
C PHE A 19 -1.38 85.19 -51.79
N LEU A 20 -1.28 84.60 -53.00
CA LEU A 20 -1.10 83.16 -53.16
C LEU A 20 0.24 82.66 -52.59
N ALA A 21 1.28 83.49 -52.48
CA ALA A 21 2.54 83.13 -51.82
C ALA A 21 2.43 83.17 -50.30
N SER A 22 1.71 84.14 -49.74
CA SER A 22 1.43 84.20 -48.30
C SER A 22 0.60 82.99 -47.85
N LEU A 23 -0.48 82.66 -48.57
CA LEU A 23 -1.27 81.45 -48.34
C LEU A 23 -0.44 80.17 -48.50
N SER A 24 0.40 80.08 -49.55
CA SER A 24 1.32 78.95 -49.76
C SER A 24 2.28 78.76 -48.59
N ASN A 25 2.81 79.85 -48.01
CA ASN A 25 3.72 79.78 -46.88
C ASN A 25 2.99 79.32 -45.60
N GLY A 26 1.78 79.83 -45.34
CA GLY A 26 0.94 79.37 -44.22
C GLY A 26 0.61 77.88 -44.30
N VAL A 27 0.25 77.37 -45.48
CA VAL A 27 0.02 75.93 -45.70
C VAL A 27 1.31 75.12 -45.51
N VAL A 28 2.47 75.61 -45.93
CA VAL A 28 3.77 74.96 -45.67
C VAL A 28 4.14 74.94 -44.18
N GLU A 29 3.76 75.96 -43.40
CA GLU A 29 3.90 75.94 -41.94
C GLU A 29 2.94 74.94 -41.28
N TRP A 30 1.71 74.81 -41.78
CA TRP A 30 0.77 73.78 -41.34
C TRP A 30 1.29 72.37 -41.65
N ILE A 31 1.87 72.13 -42.83
CA ILE A 31 2.52 70.85 -43.17
C ILE A 31 3.64 70.55 -42.15
N LYS A 32 4.53 71.50 -41.86
CA LYS A 32 5.60 71.33 -40.86
C LYS A 32 5.06 71.06 -39.46
N ALA A 33 3.98 71.73 -39.05
CA ALA A 33 3.35 71.52 -37.76
C ALA A 33 2.70 70.13 -37.64
N ILE A 34 2.02 69.67 -38.69
CA ILE A 34 1.43 68.32 -38.76
C ILE A 34 2.54 67.27 -38.79
N GLN A 35 3.56 67.44 -39.63
CA GLN A 35 4.74 66.57 -39.71
C GLN A 35 5.46 66.45 -38.37
N LYS A 36 5.56 67.53 -37.59
CA LYS A 36 6.13 67.48 -36.23
C LYS A 36 5.32 66.58 -35.30
N VAL A 37 4.01 66.46 -35.48
CA VAL A 37 3.15 65.57 -34.68
C VAL A 37 3.14 64.14 -35.24
N THR A 38 3.07 63.94 -36.55
CA THR A 38 3.07 62.61 -37.17
C THR A 38 4.44 61.92 -37.06
N ASN A 39 5.53 62.67 -36.95
CA ASN A 39 6.87 62.14 -36.65
C ASN A 39 7.16 61.96 -35.14
N MET A 40 6.23 62.28 -34.23
CA MET A 40 6.38 61.85 -32.83
C MET A 40 6.13 60.34 -32.73
N ASP A 41 7.19 59.61 -32.39
CA ASP A 41 7.14 58.24 -31.89
C ASP A 41 8.02 58.17 -30.62
N ARG A 42 7.81 57.15 -29.79
CA ARG A 42 8.55 56.90 -28.55
C ARG A 42 9.12 55.49 -28.58
N ASP A 43 10.39 55.32 -28.23
CA ASP A 43 10.97 53.98 -28.06
C ASP A 43 10.36 53.23 -26.85
N PRO A 44 9.84 52.00 -27.02
CA PRO A 44 9.29 51.20 -25.92
C PRO A 44 10.32 50.83 -24.85
N SER A 45 11.60 50.73 -25.21
CA SER A 45 12.67 50.25 -24.34
C SER A 45 13.13 51.26 -23.28
N SER A 46 12.49 52.43 -23.18
CA SER A 46 12.90 53.52 -22.30
C SER A 46 11.72 54.10 -21.49
N GLY A 47 10.90 53.23 -20.91
CA GLY A 47 9.80 53.58 -20.00
C GLY A 47 9.04 52.37 -19.47
N THR A 48 8.14 52.59 -18.52
CA THR A 48 7.17 51.57 -18.09
C THR A 48 6.00 51.48 -19.08
N ALA A 49 5.32 50.33 -19.12
CA ALA A 49 4.22 50.08 -20.07
C ALA A 49 3.11 51.17 -20.00
N LEU A 50 2.85 51.70 -18.80
CA LEU A 50 1.85 52.74 -18.56
C LEU A 50 2.20 54.06 -19.26
N GLN A 51 3.49 54.39 -19.39
CA GLN A 51 3.93 55.60 -20.10
C GLN A 51 3.87 55.47 -21.63
N GLU A 52 3.88 54.24 -22.17
CA GLU A 52 3.63 54.00 -23.60
C GLU A 52 2.12 54.02 -23.90
N ALA A 53 1.30 53.34 -23.08
CA ALA A 53 -0.15 53.33 -23.27
C ALA A 53 -0.75 54.74 -23.22
N THR A 54 -0.33 55.56 -22.24
CA THR A 54 -0.76 56.96 -22.12
C THR A 54 -0.24 57.85 -23.25
N PHE A 55 0.93 57.56 -23.83
CA PHE A 55 1.42 58.26 -25.02
C PHE A 55 0.50 58.02 -26.22
N TRP A 56 0.17 56.77 -26.55
CA TRP A 56 -0.71 56.44 -27.68
C TRP A 56 -2.14 57.00 -27.52
N ILE A 57 -2.72 56.90 -26.31
CA ILE A 57 -4.03 57.50 -26.00
C ILE A 57 -4.04 59.02 -26.23
N ASN A 58 -2.94 59.71 -25.91
CA ASN A 58 -2.84 61.15 -26.09
C ASN A 58 -2.48 61.55 -27.53
N LEU A 59 -1.72 60.72 -28.24
CA LEU A 59 -1.44 60.89 -29.67
C LEU A 59 -2.72 60.79 -30.50
N GLU A 60 -3.58 59.79 -30.26
CA GLU A 60 -4.88 59.67 -30.96
C GLU A 60 -5.76 60.91 -30.70
N LYS A 61 -5.86 61.37 -29.45
CA LYS A 61 -6.59 62.61 -29.11
C LYS A 61 -6.03 63.85 -29.80
N ALA A 62 -4.72 63.93 -30.04
CA ALA A 62 -4.10 65.01 -30.79
C ALA A 62 -4.38 64.90 -32.29
N LEU A 63 -4.21 63.71 -32.88
CA LEU A 63 -4.46 63.45 -34.30
C LEU A 63 -5.93 63.64 -34.69
N ASN A 64 -6.88 63.23 -33.83
CA ASN A 64 -8.31 63.49 -34.02
C ASN A 64 -8.62 65.00 -34.01
N LYS A 65 -8.02 65.77 -33.08
CA LYS A 65 -8.17 67.24 -33.05
C LYS A 65 -7.61 67.89 -34.32
N ILE A 66 -6.43 67.46 -34.77
CA ILE A 66 -5.81 67.94 -36.02
C ILE A 66 -6.70 67.59 -37.21
N THR A 67 -7.33 66.42 -37.22
CA THR A 67 -8.26 66.00 -38.28
C THR A 67 -9.53 66.86 -38.29
N THR A 68 -10.11 67.18 -37.13
CA THR A 68 -11.25 68.13 -37.04
C THR A 68 -10.89 69.56 -37.46
N LEU A 69 -9.62 69.93 -37.45
CA LEU A 69 -9.13 71.22 -37.96
C LEU A 69 -8.81 71.15 -39.47
N HIS A 70 -8.27 70.03 -39.95
CA HIS A 70 -8.07 69.75 -41.37
C HIS A 70 -9.40 69.75 -42.15
N ASP A 71 -10.43 69.09 -41.60
CA ASP A 71 -11.76 68.98 -42.21
C ASP A 71 -12.64 70.23 -41.96
N SER A 72 -12.06 71.33 -41.44
CA SER A 72 -12.76 72.61 -41.28
C SER A 72 -13.06 73.25 -42.64
N ILE A 73 -14.16 73.98 -42.72
CA ILE A 73 -14.62 74.62 -43.97
C ILE A 73 -13.62 75.69 -44.42
N GLU A 74 -13.00 76.37 -43.46
CA GLU A 74 -11.98 77.38 -43.63
C GLU A 74 -10.71 76.82 -44.27
N VAL A 75 -10.20 75.68 -43.79
CA VAL A 75 -9.01 75.03 -44.36
C VAL A 75 -9.30 74.43 -45.74
N ILE A 76 -10.46 73.77 -45.92
CA ILE A 76 -10.86 73.24 -47.22
C ILE A 76 -10.97 74.36 -48.27
N THR A 77 -11.55 75.51 -47.92
CA THR A 77 -11.72 76.62 -48.87
C THR A 77 -10.41 77.31 -49.25
N THR A 78 -9.43 77.42 -48.34
CA THR A 78 -8.10 77.93 -48.70
C THR A 78 -7.33 76.97 -49.62
N LEU A 79 -7.53 75.66 -49.49
CA LEU A 79 -7.00 74.65 -50.41
C LEU A 79 -7.67 74.71 -51.79
N ASP A 80 -8.99 74.82 -51.86
CA ASP A 80 -9.73 74.97 -53.13
C ASP A 80 -9.33 76.25 -53.88
N VAL A 81 -9.04 77.35 -53.17
CA VAL A 81 -8.51 78.60 -53.75
C VAL A 81 -7.09 78.44 -54.29
N LEU A 82 -6.19 77.77 -53.57
CA LEU A 82 -4.84 77.47 -54.07
C LEU A 82 -4.86 76.54 -55.30
N LYS A 83 -5.88 75.67 -55.39
CA LYS A 83 -6.15 74.77 -56.52
C LYS A 83 -6.67 75.54 -57.74
N ALA A 84 -7.56 76.52 -57.54
CA ALA A 84 -8.00 77.44 -58.59
C ALA A 84 -6.84 78.32 -59.11
N GLY A 85 -6.03 78.87 -58.20
CA GLY A 85 -4.78 79.61 -58.48
C GLY A 85 -3.63 78.77 -59.07
N LYS A 86 -3.91 77.55 -59.55
CA LYS A 86 -2.98 76.61 -60.21
C LYS A 86 -1.76 76.18 -59.39
N ARG A 87 -1.70 76.42 -58.07
CA ARG A 87 -0.57 76.04 -57.19
C ARG A 87 -0.66 74.59 -56.72
N PHE A 88 -0.93 73.68 -57.66
CA PHE A 88 -1.23 72.27 -57.41
C PHE A 88 -0.19 71.56 -56.55
N HIS A 89 1.11 71.87 -56.70
CA HIS A 89 2.17 71.28 -55.86
C HIS A 89 1.89 71.46 -54.36
N VAL A 90 1.40 72.63 -53.94
CA VAL A 90 1.20 72.94 -52.51
C VAL A 90 0.00 72.18 -51.96
N THR A 91 -1.11 72.18 -52.70
CA THR A 91 -2.31 71.41 -52.34
C THR A 91 -2.06 69.91 -52.35
N THR A 92 -1.32 69.39 -53.34
CA THR A 92 -0.95 67.97 -53.41
C THR A 92 0.00 67.62 -52.26
N SER A 93 1.00 68.44 -51.93
CA SER A 93 1.86 68.19 -50.75
C SER A 93 1.11 68.25 -49.42
N PHE A 94 -0.01 68.99 -49.33
CA PHE A 94 -0.88 68.95 -48.15
C PHE A 94 -1.66 67.63 -48.07
N GLU A 95 -2.17 67.15 -49.21
CA GLU A 95 -2.89 65.87 -49.33
C GLU A 95 -1.96 64.63 -49.16
N SER A 96 -0.69 64.69 -49.58
CA SER A 96 0.29 63.59 -49.47
C SER A 96 1.22 63.67 -48.26
N ASP A 97 1.89 64.80 -48.04
CA ASP A 97 3.08 64.87 -47.19
C ASP A 97 2.75 65.11 -45.71
N THR A 98 1.46 65.28 -45.38
CA THR A 98 1.00 65.39 -43.99
C THR A 98 1.07 64.04 -43.25
N GLY A 99 0.93 62.90 -43.96
CA GLY A 99 0.90 61.56 -43.37
C GLY A 99 -0.22 61.32 -42.33
N LEU A 100 -1.15 62.28 -42.20
CA LEU A 100 -2.08 62.39 -41.08
C LEU A 100 -3.03 61.20 -41.02
N LYS A 101 -3.59 60.80 -42.17
CA LYS A 101 -4.54 59.69 -42.29
C LYS A 101 -3.88 58.35 -41.96
N GLU A 102 -2.66 58.10 -42.45
CA GLU A 102 -1.93 56.89 -42.12
C GLU A 102 -1.62 56.80 -40.63
N LYS A 103 -1.02 57.86 -40.06
CA LYS A 103 -0.67 57.88 -38.63
C LYS A 103 -1.89 57.82 -37.72
N LEU A 104 -3.00 58.46 -38.09
CA LEU A 104 -4.29 58.33 -37.40
C LEU A 104 -4.82 56.88 -37.47
N THR A 105 -4.76 56.21 -38.62
CA THR A 105 -5.14 54.78 -38.67
C THR A 105 -4.24 53.90 -37.82
N THR A 106 -2.92 54.15 -37.77
CA THR A 106 -2.03 53.40 -36.86
C THR A 106 -2.31 53.70 -35.38
N ALA A 107 -2.62 54.95 -35.03
CA ALA A 107 -2.96 55.33 -33.66
C ALA A 107 -4.27 54.67 -33.20
N ILE A 108 -5.28 54.60 -34.08
CA ILE A 108 -6.55 53.88 -33.80
C ILE A 108 -6.30 52.36 -33.73
N ASP A 109 -5.59 51.77 -34.70
CA ASP A 109 -5.22 50.34 -34.70
C ASP A 109 -4.46 49.95 -33.41
N TYR A 110 -3.66 50.86 -32.84
CA TYR A 110 -2.91 50.63 -31.60
C TYR A 110 -3.72 50.96 -30.34
N ASN A 111 -4.62 51.95 -30.35
CA ASN A 111 -5.41 52.30 -29.17
C ASN A 111 -6.48 51.25 -28.84
N VAL A 112 -6.88 50.41 -29.80
CA VAL A 112 -7.64 49.17 -29.56
C VAL A 112 -6.92 48.21 -28.59
N LEU A 113 -5.58 48.27 -28.51
CA LEU A 113 -4.79 47.57 -27.50
C LEU A 113 -4.65 48.42 -26.22
N MET A 114 -4.25 49.68 -26.35
CA MET A 114 -3.80 50.51 -25.21
C MET A 114 -4.93 51.03 -24.31
N LYS A 115 -6.15 51.19 -24.83
CA LYS A 115 -7.29 51.73 -24.08
C LYS A 115 -7.90 50.76 -23.06
N ASP A 116 -7.85 49.46 -23.37
CA ASP A 116 -8.49 48.40 -22.59
C ASP A 116 -7.54 47.72 -21.58
N LEU A 117 -6.28 48.17 -21.47
CA LEU A 117 -5.19 47.41 -20.83
C LEU A 117 -5.03 47.78 -19.33
N PRO A 118 -5.33 46.88 -18.38
CA PRO A 118 -5.51 47.22 -16.97
C PRO A 118 -4.19 47.26 -16.18
N LEU A 119 -3.24 48.09 -16.60
CA LEU A 119 -1.95 48.25 -15.91
C LEU A 119 -2.10 48.78 -14.48
N SER A 120 -3.20 49.49 -14.18
CA SER A 120 -3.55 49.93 -12.82
C SER A 120 -3.94 48.78 -11.89
N GLU A 121 -4.47 47.66 -12.42
CA GLU A 121 -4.77 46.48 -11.60
C GLU A 121 -3.49 45.76 -11.18
N LEU A 122 -2.47 45.73 -12.06
CA LEU A 122 -1.16 45.13 -11.79
C LEU A 122 -0.34 45.99 -10.81
N LEU A 123 -0.31 47.31 -11.00
CA LEU A 123 0.45 48.24 -10.14
C LEU A 123 -0.24 48.54 -8.79
N GLY A 124 -1.52 48.18 -8.65
CA GLY A 124 -2.30 48.33 -7.42
C GLY A 124 -2.54 47.02 -6.64
N ALA A 125 -1.95 45.90 -7.07
CA ALA A 125 -2.18 44.60 -6.45
C ALA A 125 -1.47 44.48 -5.08
N SER A 126 -2.26 44.38 -4.00
CA SER A 126 -1.77 44.03 -2.66
C SER A 126 -1.46 42.54 -2.48
N ASP A 127 -2.03 41.69 -3.32
CA ASP A 127 -2.13 40.25 -3.09
C ASP A 127 -1.77 39.43 -4.33
N LEU A 128 -1.28 38.22 -4.10
CA LEU A 128 -0.86 37.32 -5.18
C LEU A 128 -2.04 36.92 -6.09
N ASP A 129 -3.25 36.78 -5.56
CA ASP A 129 -4.45 36.48 -6.36
C ASP A 129 -4.97 37.69 -7.16
N SER A 130 -4.83 38.92 -6.67
CA SER A 130 -5.18 40.11 -7.45
C SER A 130 -4.14 40.36 -8.55
N LEU A 131 -2.84 40.14 -8.27
CA LEU A 131 -1.78 40.11 -9.29
C LEU A 131 -2.09 39.06 -10.37
N ARG A 132 -2.49 37.84 -9.98
CA ARG A 132 -2.87 36.76 -10.91
C ARG A 132 -4.08 37.11 -11.78
N GLN A 133 -5.06 37.83 -11.24
CA GLN A 133 -6.23 38.32 -11.99
C GLN A 133 -5.85 39.44 -12.97
N ALA A 134 -5.05 40.42 -12.54
CA ALA A 134 -4.54 41.48 -13.41
C ALA A 134 -3.74 40.91 -14.59
N VAL A 135 -2.88 39.91 -14.33
CA VAL A 135 -2.13 39.16 -15.35
C VAL A 135 -3.07 38.50 -16.36
N LEU A 136 -4.12 37.79 -15.91
CA LEU A 136 -5.13 37.20 -16.79
C LEU A 136 -5.85 38.24 -17.65
N ASN A 137 -6.21 39.38 -17.06
CA ASN A 137 -6.90 40.46 -17.76
C ASN A 137 -6.00 41.07 -18.85
N ILE A 138 -4.72 41.31 -18.53
CA ILE A 138 -3.69 41.77 -19.49
C ILE A 138 -3.52 40.76 -20.64
N PHE A 139 -3.37 39.47 -20.35
CA PHE A 139 -3.26 38.43 -21.38
C PHE A 139 -4.51 38.32 -22.28
N ASN A 140 -5.71 38.54 -21.72
CA ASN A 140 -6.95 38.57 -22.49
C ASN A 140 -7.06 39.80 -23.41
N VAL A 141 -6.50 40.95 -23.02
CA VAL A 141 -6.34 42.12 -23.91
C VAL A 141 -5.34 41.82 -25.03
N PHE A 142 -4.20 41.19 -24.72
CA PHE A 142 -3.23 40.80 -25.76
C PHE A 142 -3.77 39.78 -26.77
N LYS A 143 -4.78 38.96 -26.44
CA LYS A 143 -5.42 38.08 -27.44
C LYS A 143 -6.11 38.87 -28.57
N LYS A 144 -6.50 40.13 -28.34
CA LYS A 144 -7.02 41.06 -29.37
C LYS A 144 -5.94 41.47 -30.38
N LEU A 145 -4.65 41.40 -30.02
CA LEU A 145 -3.51 41.84 -30.84
C LEU A 145 -3.45 41.15 -32.21
N ARG A 146 -3.99 39.93 -32.34
CA ARG A 146 -4.15 39.18 -33.60
C ARG A 146 -4.84 39.98 -34.71
N ASN A 147 -5.68 40.95 -34.34
CA ASN A 147 -6.48 41.75 -35.26
C ASN A 147 -5.87 43.13 -35.54
N THR A 148 -4.72 43.48 -34.97
CA THR A 148 -4.07 44.79 -35.09
C THR A 148 -2.73 44.69 -35.85
N LYS A 149 -2.28 45.79 -36.47
CA LYS A 149 -1.00 45.84 -37.20
C LYS A 149 0.22 46.11 -36.31
N TYR A 150 0.14 45.83 -35.00
CA TYR A 150 1.17 46.23 -34.04
C TYR A 150 2.51 45.51 -34.29
N PRO A 151 3.66 46.23 -34.38
CA PRO A 151 4.92 45.61 -34.77
C PRO A 151 5.42 44.59 -33.73
N VAL A 152 5.72 43.36 -34.17
CA VAL A 152 6.07 42.22 -33.30
C VAL A 152 7.28 42.50 -32.40
N ARG A 153 8.28 43.26 -32.86
CA ARG A 153 9.43 43.70 -32.03
C ARG A 153 8.99 44.64 -30.90
N ARG A 154 8.12 45.62 -31.23
CA ARG A 154 7.55 46.58 -30.29
C ARG A 154 6.71 45.86 -29.22
N ALA A 155 5.96 44.86 -29.65
CA ALA A 155 5.17 43.99 -28.77
C ALA A 155 6.02 43.14 -27.81
N MET A 156 7.14 42.57 -28.28
CA MET A 156 8.09 41.88 -27.39
C MET A 156 8.75 42.82 -26.38
N GLN A 157 9.11 44.05 -26.77
CA GLN A 157 9.67 45.04 -25.84
C GLN A 157 8.65 45.45 -24.78
N PHE A 158 7.41 45.75 -25.19
CA PHE A 158 6.30 46.08 -24.28
C PHE A 158 5.97 44.91 -23.32
N PHE A 159 5.95 43.68 -23.83
CA PHE A 159 5.80 42.47 -23.01
C PHE A 159 6.94 42.32 -21.98
N ASN A 160 8.19 42.58 -22.37
CA ASN A 160 9.32 42.58 -21.46
C ASN A 160 9.19 43.67 -20.38
N THR A 161 8.69 44.88 -20.71
CA THR A 161 8.43 45.91 -19.69
C THR A 161 7.34 45.48 -18.70
N ILE A 162 6.26 44.84 -19.16
CA ILE A 162 5.23 44.30 -18.24
C ILE A 162 5.82 43.15 -17.38
N SER A 163 6.73 42.33 -17.91
CA SER A 163 7.42 41.31 -17.10
C SER A 163 8.32 41.92 -16.03
N ALA A 164 8.93 43.08 -16.30
CA ALA A 164 9.73 43.82 -15.32
C ALA A 164 8.83 44.49 -14.27
N ASP A 165 7.75 45.16 -14.69
CA ASP A 165 6.73 45.75 -13.81
C ASP A 165 6.13 44.66 -12.87
N LEU A 166 5.86 43.45 -13.40
CA LEU A 166 5.39 42.30 -12.63
C LEU A 166 6.44 41.76 -11.65
N CYS A 167 7.70 41.61 -12.07
CA CYS A 167 8.81 41.24 -11.19
C CYS A 167 8.93 42.23 -10.02
N GLU A 168 8.88 43.53 -10.29
CA GLU A 168 8.98 44.54 -9.23
C GLU A 168 7.79 44.45 -8.27
N GLN A 169 6.55 44.42 -8.76
CA GLN A 169 5.36 44.32 -7.89
C GLN A 169 5.36 43.02 -7.06
N MET A 170 5.72 41.89 -7.66
CA MET A 170 5.89 40.62 -6.94
C MET A 170 6.95 40.74 -5.84
N ILE A 171 8.08 41.41 -6.10
CA ILE A 171 9.10 41.69 -5.10
C ILE A 171 8.56 42.62 -3.99
N GLN A 172 7.76 43.64 -4.30
CA GLN A 172 7.14 44.50 -3.28
C GLN A 172 6.14 43.73 -2.39
N ILE A 173 5.35 42.80 -2.95
CA ILE A 173 4.41 41.95 -2.19
C ILE A 173 5.15 40.94 -1.29
N LEU A 174 6.31 40.44 -1.71
CA LEU A 174 7.09 39.44 -0.97
C LEU A 174 8.02 40.03 0.10
N LYS A 175 8.58 41.24 -0.11
CA LYS A 175 9.41 41.97 0.88
C LYS A 175 8.85 41.97 2.32
N PRO A 176 7.60 42.39 2.58
CA PRO A 176 7.07 42.45 3.95
C PRO A 176 6.76 41.08 4.56
N ARG A 177 6.73 40.00 3.76
CA ARG A 177 6.39 38.64 4.25
C ARG A 177 7.57 37.90 4.88
N LEU A 178 8.81 38.44 4.80
CA LEU A 178 10.02 37.92 5.47
C LEU A 178 10.14 36.37 5.42
N LEU A 179 10.00 35.78 4.23
CA LEU A 179 9.78 34.34 4.00
C LEU A 179 10.78 33.41 4.72
N MET A 180 12.03 33.83 4.91
CA MET A 180 13.06 33.07 5.64
C MET A 180 12.84 33.00 7.16
N HIS A 181 11.90 33.78 7.70
CA HIS A 181 11.47 33.77 9.12
C HIS A 181 10.19 32.97 9.34
N ALA A 182 9.42 32.70 8.28
CA ALA A 182 8.19 31.92 8.33
C ALA A 182 8.49 30.41 8.44
N PRO A 183 7.55 29.59 8.97
CA PRO A 183 7.66 28.14 8.90
C PRO A 183 7.55 27.63 7.46
N ILE A 184 8.15 26.46 7.18
CA ILE A 184 8.22 25.87 5.84
C ILE A 184 6.84 25.68 5.19
N SER A 185 5.78 25.42 5.96
CA SER A 185 4.40 25.31 5.43
C SER A 185 3.90 26.61 4.76
N GLU A 186 4.17 27.76 5.37
CA GLU A 186 3.80 29.08 4.82
C GLU A 186 4.68 29.43 3.61
N LEU A 187 5.95 29.02 3.64
CA LEU A 187 6.86 29.16 2.51
C LEU A 187 6.38 28.32 1.31
N ASP A 188 6.03 27.05 1.50
CA ASP A 188 5.57 26.16 0.44
C ASP A 188 4.22 26.61 -0.15
N GLU A 189 3.29 27.12 0.67
CA GLU A 189 2.03 27.70 0.18
C GLU A 189 2.27 28.96 -0.67
N VAL A 190 3.08 29.91 -0.18
CA VAL A 190 3.41 31.13 -0.93
C VAL A 190 4.19 30.80 -2.19
N MET A 191 5.18 29.90 -2.12
CA MET A 191 5.95 29.45 -3.29
C MET A 191 5.10 28.70 -4.30
N ALA A 192 4.11 27.91 -3.87
CA ALA A 192 3.16 27.26 -4.76
C ALA A 192 2.24 28.29 -5.46
N VAL A 193 1.81 29.36 -4.79
CA VAL A 193 1.04 30.45 -5.43
C VAL A 193 1.92 31.23 -6.41
N CYS A 194 3.12 31.63 -6.00
CA CYS A 194 4.10 32.30 -6.87
C CYS A 194 4.47 31.46 -8.10
N SER A 195 4.68 30.15 -7.93
CA SER A 195 4.96 29.22 -9.01
C SER A 195 3.76 29.05 -9.96
N LYS A 196 2.52 29.02 -9.46
CA LYS A 196 1.30 29.04 -10.29
C LYS A 196 1.20 30.32 -11.12
N ILE A 197 1.54 31.48 -10.56
CA ILE A 197 1.54 32.77 -11.29
C ILE A 197 2.59 32.75 -12.39
N TRP A 198 3.82 32.29 -12.10
CA TRP A 198 4.87 32.18 -13.12
C TRP A 198 4.57 31.14 -14.20
N PHE A 199 4.02 29.97 -13.83
CA PHE A 199 3.58 28.97 -14.80
C PHE A 199 2.44 29.51 -15.68
N GLN A 200 1.47 30.21 -15.10
CA GLN A 200 0.38 30.85 -15.84
C GLN A 200 0.88 31.98 -16.76
N TRP A 201 1.87 32.75 -16.31
CA TRP A 201 2.55 33.75 -17.14
C TRP A 201 3.30 33.09 -18.30
N ASP A 202 4.03 32.00 -18.06
CA ASP A 202 4.80 31.29 -19.08
C ASP A 202 3.89 30.57 -20.09
N GLU A 203 2.79 29.94 -19.64
CA GLU A 203 1.82 29.28 -20.52
C GLU A 203 1.10 30.27 -21.44
N GLU A 204 0.69 31.44 -20.94
CA GLU A 204 0.08 32.49 -21.76
C GLU A 204 1.12 33.27 -22.58
N SER A 205 2.35 33.42 -22.08
CA SER A 205 3.52 33.90 -22.83
C SER A 205 3.79 33.02 -24.03
N ASP A 206 3.85 31.69 -23.87
CA ASP A 206 4.22 30.77 -24.95
C ASP A 206 3.08 30.63 -25.98
N LYS A 207 1.81 30.78 -25.57
CA LYS A 207 0.65 30.98 -26.46
C LYS A 207 0.78 32.27 -27.27
N ILE A 208 1.12 33.39 -26.64
CA ILE A 208 1.36 34.67 -27.32
C ILE A 208 2.59 34.59 -28.23
N GLN A 209 3.67 33.94 -27.81
CA GLN A 209 4.84 33.66 -28.65
C GLN A 209 4.49 32.68 -29.78
N GLY A 210 3.49 31.80 -29.62
CA GLY A 210 2.89 31.01 -30.69
C GLY A 210 2.20 31.91 -31.71
N MET A 211 1.30 32.78 -31.26
CA MET A 211 0.63 33.79 -32.10
C MET A 211 1.64 34.71 -32.80
N PHE A 212 2.67 35.19 -32.10
CA PHE A 212 3.77 35.94 -32.70
C PHE A 212 4.62 35.08 -33.63
N ARG A 213 4.84 33.79 -33.38
CA ARG A 213 5.52 32.89 -34.31
C ARG A 213 4.70 32.68 -35.59
N ASP A 214 3.36 32.70 -35.53
CA ASP A 214 2.52 32.57 -36.72
C ASP A 214 2.33 33.89 -37.49
N ILE A 215 2.20 35.02 -36.80
CA ILE A 215 2.28 36.36 -37.39
C ILE A 215 3.67 36.57 -38.01
N ALA A 216 4.74 36.19 -37.29
CA ALA A 216 6.10 36.29 -37.78
C ALA A 216 6.40 35.30 -38.89
N LYS A 217 5.86 34.06 -38.93
CA LYS A 217 6.00 33.14 -40.08
C LYS A 217 5.53 33.80 -41.38
N ARG A 218 4.41 34.53 -41.34
CA ARG A 218 3.90 35.34 -42.46
C ARG A 218 4.83 36.48 -42.89
N GLN A 219 5.81 36.86 -42.05
CA GLN A 219 6.88 37.83 -42.35
C GLN A 219 8.28 37.17 -42.42
N ARG A 220 8.42 35.87 -42.13
CA ARG A 220 9.71 35.14 -42.03
C ARG A 220 10.08 34.40 -43.29
N SER A 221 9.10 34.11 -44.16
CA SER A 221 9.34 33.81 -45.59
C SER A 221 10.46 34.69 -46.16
N ASP A 222 10.41 35.98 -45.83
CA ASP A 222 11.26 37.01 -46.43
C ASP A 222 12.55 37.28 -45.61
N HIS A 223 12.74 36.59 -44.47
CA HIS A 223 13.87 36.77 -43.55
C HIS A 223 14.61 35.49 -43.16
N GLU A 224 14.05 34.29 -43.39
CA GLU A 224 14.77 33.01 -43.20
C GLU A 224 15.98 32.87 -44.15
N GLN A 225 15.92 33.51 -45.33
CA GLN A 225 17.07 33.62 -46.24
C GLN A 225 18.28 34.31 -45.58
N LEU A 226 18.05 35.27 -44.67
CA LEU A 226 19.12 36.05 -44.04
C LEU A 226 19.64 35.39 -42.75
N SER A 227 18.74 34.82 -41.93
CA SER A 227 19.10 34.29 -40.61
C SER A 227 19.99 33.04 -40.67
N ASN A 228 19.95 32.28 -41.77
CA ASN A 228 20.77 31.07 -41.97
C ASN A 228 22.27 31.36 -42.18
N VAL A 229 22.65 32.63 -42.40
CA VAL A 229 24.06 33.05 -42.51
C VAL A 229 24.69 33.26 -41.12
N ILE A 230 23.93 33.84 -40.18
CA ILE A 230 24.44 34.33 -38.89
C ILE A 230 24.59 33.19 -37.87
N SER A 231 23.75 32.15 -37.94
CA SER A 231 23.78 30.99 -37.04
C SER A 231 25.06 30.14 -37.13
N ARG A 232 25.91 30.36 -38.14
CA ARG A 232 27.16 29.61 -38.37
C ARG A 232 28.34 30.06 -37.51
N VAL A 233 28.28 31.23 -36.84
CA VAL A 233 29.49 31.92 -36.33
C VAL A 233 29.76 31.75 -34.82
N LEU A 234 28.77 31.39 -33.98
CA LEU A 234 28.91 31.53 -32.51
C LEU A 234 28.43 30.33 -31.66
N ARG A 235 29.25 29.27 -31.49
CA ARG A 235 29.19 28.33 -30.33
C ARG A 235 30.48 27.52 -30.09
N PHE A 236 31.19 27.76 -28.96
CA PHE A 236 31.99 26.81 -28.13
C PHE A 236 32.90 27.61 -27.12
N LYS A 237 33.39 27.15 -25.93
CA LYS A 237 33.26 25.90 -25.12
C LYS A 237 33.82 26.07 -23.67
N GLY A 238 33.11 25.61 -22.62
CA GLY A 238 33.60 25.15 -21.27
C GLY A 238 34.52 26.05 -20.39
N ALA A 239 35.03 25.65 -19.21
CA ALA A 239 34.56 24.73 -18.13
C ALA A 239 35.55 24.68 -16.91
N ASN A 240 35.10 24.35 -15.68
CA ASN A 240 35.86 23.89 -14.46
C ASN A 240 36.83 24.92 -13.78
N SER A 241 37.33 24.83 -12.52
CA SER A 241 37.01 24.24 -11.16
C SER A 241 38.00 24.91 -10.11
N LEU A 242 38.34 24.57 -8.84
CA LEU A 242 38.13 23.47 -7.86
C LEU A 242 38.57 23.89 -6.40
N GLY A 243 37.87 23.46 -5.32
CA GLY A 243 38.39 23.30 -3.93
C GLY A 243 38.53 24.56 -3.02
N ASN A 244 39.00 24.53 -1.75
CA ASN A 244 39.24 23.49 -0.70
C ASN A 244 39.91 24.16 0.55
N ILE A 245 39.78 23.86 1.87
CA ILE A 245 38.83 23.17 2.80
C ILE A 245 39.06 23.69 4.27
N THR A 246 38.35 23.15 5.29
CA THR A 246 38.52 23.24 6.79
C THR A 246 37.94 24.48 7.53
N GLY A 247 37.48 24.38 8.80
CA GLY A 247 37.17 23.19 9.62
C GLY A 247 37.33 23.34 11.15
N LYS A 248 36.25 23.19 11.95
CA LYS A 248 36.26 22.82 13.39
C LYS A 248 34.85 22.39 13.86
N GLN A 249 34.75 21.69 15.00
CA GLN A 249 33.53 21.00 15.47
C GLN A 249 32.78 21.73 16.61
N THR A 250 31.45 21.79 16.51
CA THR A 250 30.48 21.78 17.62
C THR A 250 29.21 20.99 17.20
N ASN A 251 28.25 20.76 18.11
CA ASN A 251 27.15 19.80 17.92
C ASN A 251 26.29 20.05 16.66
N PRO A 252 25.98 19.01 15.86
CA PRO A 252 25.49 19.16 14.49
C PRO A 252 24.15 19.89 14.38
N GLU A 253 23.16 19.60 15.23
CA GLU A 253 21.84 20.25 15.20
C GLU A 253 21.96 21.78 15.40
N LYS A 254 22.83 22.20 16.33
CA LYS A 254 23.09 23.62 16.61
C LYS A 254 23.95 24.26 15.53
N GLU A 255 24.77 23.50 14.79
CA GLU A 255 25.48 24.00 13.62
C GLU A 255 24.58 24.14 12.39
N VAL A 256 23.62 23.22 12.15
CA VAL A 256 22.61 23.39 11.09
C VAL A 256 21.78 24.66 11.34
N ILE A 257 21.34 24.89 12.59
CA ILE A 257 20.57 26.09 12.96
C ILE A 257 21.42 27.36 12.74
N LYS A 258 22.64 27.44 13.27
CA LYS A 258 23.53 28.60 13.07
C LYS A 258 23.88 28.86 11.60
N ALA A 259 24.14 27.80 10.83
CA ALA A 259 24.45 27.94 9.41
C ALA A 259 23.22 28.36 8.59
N TYR A 260 22.00 28.01 9.04
CA TYR A 260 20.75 28.51 8.47
C TYR A 260 20.47 29.97 8.88
N GLU A 261 20.73 30.35 10.13
CA GLU A 261 20.68 31.74 10.60
C GLU A 261 21.59 32.65 9.77
N ALA A 262 22.81 32.19 9.44
CA ALA A 262 23.73 32.90 8.55
C ALA A 262 23.29 33.03 7.07
N ILE A 263 22.28 32.25 6.63
CA ILE A 263 21.56 32.52 5.36
C ILE A 263 20.39 33.48 5.60
N LYS A 264 19.65 33.29 6.70
CA LYS A 264 18.45 34.02 7.07
C LYS A 264 18.64 35.55 7.15
N GLU A 265 19.82 35.98 7.59
CA GLU A 265 20.21 37.40 7.67
C GLU A 265 20.55 38.04 6.31
N VAL A 266 20.68 37.26 5.23
CA VAL A 266 20.98 37.78 3.88
C VAL A 266 19.70 38.18 3.16
N ASN A 267 19.67 39.40 2.61
CA ASN A 267 18.58 39.91 1.78
C ASN A 267 18.48 39.17 0.43
N TYR A 268 17.88 37.99 0.43
CA TYR A 268 17.61 37.12 -0.73
C TYR A 268 16.72 37.75 -1.83
N LEU A 269 16.13 38.93 -1.57
CA LEU A 269 15.34 39.71 -2.54
C LEU A 269 16.16 40.81 -3.25
N ASP A 270 17.45 41.00 -2.91
CA ASP A 270 18.32 41.89 -3.68
C ASP A 270 18.89 41.19 -4.91
N LEU A 271 18.33 41.52 -6.08
CA LEU A 271 18.79 41.04 -7.38
C LEU A 271 20.09 41.73 -7.87
N SER A 272 20.63 42.71 -7.14
CA SER A 272 21.89 43.37 -7.50
C SER A 272 23.06 42.38 -7.57
N HIS A 273 24.12 42.76 -8.28
CA HIS A 273 25.34 41.95 -8.35
C HIS A 273 25.97 41.75 -6.95
N SER A 274 25.80 42.71 -6.04
CA SER A 274 26.23 42.62 -4.64
C SER A 274 25.40 41.59 -3.86
N GLY A 275 24.06 41.64 -3.98
CA GLY A 275 23.16 40.67 -3.37
C GLY A 275 23.40 39.24 -3.85
N GLN A 276 23.62 39.07 -5.16
CA GLN A 276 23.98 37.77 -5.75
C GLN A 276 25.32 37.23 -5.22
N GLN A 277 26.35 38.09 -5.08
CA GLN A 277 27.66 37.68 -4.55
C GLN A 277 27.58 37.32 -3.06
N ALA A 278 26.82 38.09 -2.27
CA ALA A 278 26.57 37.79 -0.86
C ALA A 278 25.81 36.45 -0.69
N TRP A 279 24.73 36.25 -1.46
CA TRP A 279 23.97 35.00 -1.46
C TRP A 279 24.82 33.79 -1.87
N GLN A 280 25.62 33.88 -2.93
CA GLN A 280 26.53 32.81 -3.33
C GLN A 280 27.57 32.49 -2.25
N SER A 281 28.08 33.51 -1.54
CA SER A 281 29.04 33.34 -0.44
C SER A 281 28.41 32.61 0.75
N SER A 282 27.24 33.06 1.23
CA SER A 282 26.54 32.38 2.34
C SER A 282 26.02 30.99 1.96
N MET A 283 25.61 30.78 0.71
CA MET A 283 25.22 29.46 0.22
C MET A 283 26.43 28.51 0.12
N GLN A 284 27.62 28.99 -0.23
CA GLN A 284 28.83 28.17 -0.20
C GLN A 284 29.31 27.89 1.23
N TYR A 285 29.19 28.87 2.13
CA TYR A 285 29.44 28.69 3.57
C TYR A 285 28.52 27.59 4.15
N TYR A 286 27.22 27.66 3.91
CA TYR A 286 26.24 26.65 4.33
C TYR A 286 26.50 25.27 3.73
N LYS A 287 26.83 25.18 2.43
CA LYS A 287 27.25 23.91 1.80
C LYS A 287 28.49 23.31 2.47
N ASN A 288 29.50 24.12 2.73
CA ASN A 288 30.72 23.68 3.42
C ASN A 288 30.41 23.18 4.84
N HIS A 289 29.53 23.86 5.57
CA HIS A 289 29.07 23.42 6.90
C HIS A 289 28.24 22.13 6.85
N ILE A 290 27.32 21.98 5.89
CA ILE A 290 26.60 20.71 5.67
C ILE A 290 27.58 19.57 5.37
N VAL A 291 28.57 19.75 4.50
CA VAL A 291 29.57 18.71 4.20
C VAL A 291 30.42 18.38 5.44
N GLY A 292 30.72 19.38 6.28
CA GLY A 292 31.35 19.15 7.59
C GLY A 292 30.48 18.30 8.53
N ILE A 293 29.18 18.53 8.57
CA ILE A 293 28.23 17.76 9.39
C ILE A 293 27.99 16.37 8.80
N GLU A 294 27.88 16.23 7.48
CA GLU A 294 27.78 14.94 6.78
C GLU A 294 29.02 14.06 7.03
N THR A 295 30.23 14.62 7.12
CA THR A 295 31.43 13.84 7.45
C THR A 295 31.49 13.44 8.93
N GLN A 296 31.10 14.32 9.87
CA GLN A 296 30.97 13.95 11.29
C GLN A 296 29.94 12.83 11.50
N LEU A 297 28.77 12.95 10.86
CA LEU A 297 27.69 11.98 10.90
C LEU A 297 28.12 10.65 10.25
N ALA A 298 28.85 10.69 9.13
CA ALA A 298 29.42 9.49 8.51
C ALA A 298 30.43 8.77 9.43
N SER A 299 31.28 9.49 10.18
CA SER A 299 32.13 8.85 11.20
C SER A 299 31.31 8.21 12.33
N HIS A 300 30.30 8.91 12.86
CA HIS A 300 29.47 8.34 13.92
C HIS A 300 28.68 7.11 13.46
N LEU A 301 28.15 7.12 12.24
CA LEU A 301 27.49 5.96 11.63
C LEU A 301 28.47 4.79 11.42
N ARG A 302 29.71 5.06 11.00
CA ARG A 302 30.77 4.04 10.89
C ARG A 302 31.11 3.42 12.26
N ASP A 303 31.23 4.24 13.31
CA ASP A 303 31.52 3.74 14.67
C ASP A 303 30.35 2.90 15.23
N GLN A 304 29.11 3.33 14.99
CA GLN A 304 27.91 2.57 15.35
C GLN A 304 27.84 1.23 14.60
N LEU A 305 28.05 1.23 13.28
CA LEU A 305 28.06 0.00 12.47
C LEU A 305 29.24 -0.92 12.83
N GLY A 306 30.42 -0.37 13.15
CA GLY A 306 31.57 -1.12 13.64
C GLY A 306 31.39 -1.72 15.03
N SER A 307 30.48 -1.17 15.85
CA SER A 307 30.11 -1.76 17.14
C SER A 307 29.14 -2.95 17.03
N CYS A 308 28.39 -3.05 15.93
CA CYS A 308 27.38 -4.08 15.73
C CYS A 308 28.00 -5.41 15.27
N LYS A 309 27.57 -6.51 15.90
CA LYS A 309 27.98 -7.87 15.51
C LYS A 309 26.87 -8.67 14.81
N SER A 310 25.61 -8.25 14.91
CA SER A 310 24.50 -8.84 14.17
C SER A 310 24.14 -8.01 12.94
N ALA A 311 23.80 -8.69 11.84
CA ALA A 311 23.23 -8.03 10.67
C ALA A 311 21.84 -7.42 10.98
N ASP A 312 21.06 -8.02 11.89
CA ASP A 312 19.76 -7.48 12.29
C ASP A 312 19.88 -6.13 13.01
N ASP A 313 20.91 -5.96 13.85
CA ASP A 313 21.22 -4.67 14.50
C ASP A 313 21.65 -3.63 13.46
N MET A 314 22.41 -4.04 12.44
CA MET A 314 22.76 -3.18 11.31
C MET A 314 21.50 -2.77 10.54
N PHE A 315 20.58 -3.68 10.18
CA PHE A 315 19.31 -3.30 9.53
C PHE A 315 18.45 -2.37 10.40
N SER A 316 18.44 -2.56 11.71
CA SER A 316 17.79 -1.66 12.68
C SER A 316 18.43 -0.26 12.71
N ILE A 317 19.75 -0.15 12.52
CA ILE A 317 20.45 1.12 12.35
C ILE A 317 20.13 1.75 10.99
N PHE A 318 20.21 0.97 9.90
CA PHE A 318 19.96 1.46 8.54
C PHE A 318 18.54 2.01 8.35
N SER A 319 17.52 1.28 8.81
CA SER A 319 16.12 1.73 8.73
C SER A 319 15.86 3.04 9.50
N ARG A 320 16.46 3.21 10.69
CA ARG A 320 16.40 4.48 11.45
C ARG A 320 17.08 5.66 10.75
N TYR A 321 18.10 5.40 9.95
CA TYR A 321 18.88 6.44 9.27
C TYR A 321 18.57 6.59 7.76
N ASN A 322 17.54 5.91 7.25
CA ASN A 322 17.14 5.90 5.83
C ASN A 322 17.01 7.32 5.21
N ALA A 323 16.44 8.27 5.97
CA ALA A 323 16.30 9.67 5.55
C ALA A 323 17.64 10.40 5.23
N LEU A 324 18.78 9.90 5.74
CA LEU A 324 20.11 10.46 5.52
C LEU A 324 20.78 9.92 4.25
N PHE A 325 20.34 8.78 3.71
CA PHE A 325 21.00 8.10 2.58
C PHE A 325 20.81 8.80 1.22
N VAL A 326 20.00 9.87 1.20
CA VAL A 326 19.91 10.83 0.08
C VAL A 326 21.21 11.64 -0.08
N ARG A 327 22.09 11.68 0.94
CA ARG A 327 23.33 12.47 0.93
C ARG A 327 24.53 11.70 0.36
N PRO A 328 25.28 12.25 -0.62
CA PRO A 328 26.29 11.50 -1.37
C PRO A 328 27.53 11.16 -0.53
N HIS A 329 27.93 12.00 0.43
CA HIS A 329 29.08 11.71 1.31
C HIS A 329 28.76 10.57 2.28
N ILE A 330 27.56 10.59 2.88
CA ILE A 330 27.06 9.51 3.74
C ILE A 330 26.91 8.21 2.93
N GLN A 331 26.30 8.27 1.74
CA GLN A 331 26.19 7.11 0.85
C GLN A 331 27.57 6.52 0.51
N THR A 332 28.58 7.35 0.23
CA THR A 332 29.94 6.89 -0.10
C THR A 332 30.59 6.14 1.07
N ALA A 333 30.45 6.64 2.30
CA ALA A 333 30.98 5.98 3.50
C ALA A 333 30.25 4.67 3.86
N ILE A 334 29.02 4.47 3.33
CA ILE A 334 28.14 3.35 3.65
C ILE A 334 28.26 2.18 2.65
N ARG A 335 28.78 2.41 1.42
CA ARG A 335 28.95 1.37 0.37
C ARG A 335 29.68 0.11 0.83
N GLU A 336 30.70 0.27 1.68
CA GLU A 336 31.47 -0.85 2.25
C GLU A 336 30.57 -1.79 3.08
N TYR A 337 29.65 -1.22 3.86
CA TYR A 337 28.65 -1.97 4.62
C TYR A 337 27.47 -2.44 3.76
N GLN A 338 27.10 -1.71 2.70
CA GLN A 338 26.06 -2.16 1.76
C GLN A 338 26.45 -3.50 1.12
N ALA A 339 27.70 -3.67 0.68
CA ALA A 339 28.18 -4.93 0.12
C ALA A 339 28.03 -6.09 1.12
N VAL A 340 28.48 -5.90 2.37
CA VAL A 340 28.38 -6.91 3.44
C VAL A 340 26.92 -7.28 3.75
N LEU A 341 26.00 -6.31 3.78
CA LEU A 341 24.57 -6.57 4.00
C LEU A 341 23.89 -7.23 2.79
N ILE A 342 24.28 -6.87 1.56
CA ILE A 342 23.78 -7.50 0.32
C ILE A 342 24.23 -8.96 0.25
N ASP A 343 25.50 -9.26 0.55
CA ASP A 343 25.99 -10.64 0.63
C ASP A 343 25.32 -11.42 1.76
N ARG A 344 25.04 -10.80 2.91
CA ARG A 344 24.28 -11.48 3.96
C ARG A 344 22.85 -11.81 3.55
N VAL A 345 22.13 -10.87 2.91
CA VAL A 345 20.75 -11.15 2.44
C VAL A 345 20.75 -12.14 1.28
N ARG A 346 21.76 -12.13 0.40
CA ARG A 346 21.99 -13.16 -0.61
C ARG A 346 22.14 -14.55 0.02
N GLU A 347 22.86 -14.65 1.13
CA GLU A 347 22.99 -15.90 1.89
C GLU A 347 21.70 -16.28 2.64
N ASP A 348 20.99 -15.33 3.25
CA ASP A 348 19.67 -15.58 3.87
C ASP A 348 18.62 -16.02 2.82
N ILE A 349 18.70 -15.51 1.59
CA ILE A 349 17.90 -15.95 0.45
C ILE A 349 18.29 -17.36 -0.01
N ARG A 350 19.59 -17.72 -0.02
CA ARG A 350 20.03 -19.11 -0.29
C ARG A 350 19.57 -20.08 0.78
N ILE A 351 19.62 -19.72 2.06
CA ILE A 351 19.08 -20.53 3.14
C ILE A 351 17.57 -20.73 2.93
N LEU A 352 16.83 -19.68 2.52
CA LEU A 352 15.43 -19.83 2.12
C LEU A 352 15.25 -20.73 0.88
N GLN A 353 16.10 -20.64 -0.14
CA GLN A 353 16.09 -21.56 -1.30
C GLN A 353 16.29 -23.02 -0.84
N GLU A 354 17.27 -23.29 0.02
CA GLU A 354 17.50 -24.64 0.57
C GLU A 354 16.34 -25.13 1.45
N THR A 355 15.73 -24.26 2.26
CA THR A 355 14.54 -24.67 3.04
C THR A 355 13.33 -24.98 2.15
N ILE A 356 13.17 -24.27 1.04
CA ILE A 356 12.08 -24.50 0.07
C ILE A 356 12.35 -25.75 -0.78
N ILE A 357 13.61 -26.06 -1.10
CA ILE A 357 14.01 -27.21 -1.92
C ILE A 357 14.01 -28.53 -1.13
N ASP A 358 14.29 -28.51 0.18
CA ASP A 358 14.32 -29.72 1.03
C ASP A 358 12.90 -30.19 1.44
N PRO A 359 12.34 -31.27 0.85
CA PRO A 359 11.06 -31.80 1.29
C PRO A 359 11.11 -32.30 2.74
N LYS A 360 12.28 -32.74 3.22
CA LYS A 360 12.47 -33.19 4.62
C LYS A 360 12.27 -32.09 5.64
N LYS A 361 12.62 -30.83 5.32
CA LYS A 361 12.37 -29.68 6.21
C LYS A 361 10.87 -29.35 6.24
N MET A 362 10.17 -29.52 5.12
CA MET A 362 8.71 -29.42 5.04
C MET A 362 8.02 -30.55 5.82
N GLU A 363 8.48 -31.80 5.72
CA GLU A 363 7.99 -32.97 6.48
C GLU A 363 8.16 -32.80 8.00
N LEU A 364 9.34 -32.36 8.45
CA LEU A 364 9.59 -32.06 9.86
C LEU A 364 8.70 -30.91 10.37
N ALA A 365 8.49 -29.86 9.57
CA ALA A 365 7.58 -28.77 9.91
C ALA A 365 6.12 -29.26 9.99
N ILE A 366 5.69 -30.16 9.11
CA ILE A 366 4.36 -30.80 9.19
C ILE A 366 4.25 -31.60 10.49
N PHE A 367 5.20 -32.47 10.82
CA PHE A 367 5.15 -33.31 12.03
C PHE A 367 5.07 -32.48 13.32
N VAL A 368 5.87 -31.41 13.44
CA VAL A 368 5.81 -30.49 14.60
C VAL A 368 4.44 -29.81 14.68
N VAL A 369 3.87 -29.40 13.54
CA VAL A 369 2.58 -28.69 13.47
C VAL A 369 1.38 -29.63 13.66
N GLU A 370 1.47 -30.90 13.26
CA GLU A 370 0.52 -31.96 13.64
C GLU A 370 0.53 -32.22 15.15
N GLY A 371 1.67 -32.10 15.82
CA GLY A 371 1.78 -32.09 17.28
C GLY A 371 1.04 -30.92 17.96
N TYR A 372 0.83 -29.82 17.24
CA TYR A 372 -0.06 -28.72 17.64
C TYR A 372 -1.49 -28.86 17.10
N ASP A 373 -1.87 -30.08 16.71
CA ASP A 373 -3.24 -30.49 16.36
C ASP A 373 -3.80 -29.80 15.08
N ILE A 374 -2.91 -29.20 14.29
CA ILE A 374 -3.16 -28.51 13.00
C ILE A 374 -2.97 -29.51 11.83
N PRO A 375 -3.95 -29.67 10.92
CA PRO A 375 -3.85 -30.66 9.85
C PRO A 375 -2.79 -30.37 8.78
N GLU A 376 -2.28 -31.42 8.15
CA GLU A 376 -1.25 -31.41 7.11
C GLU A 376 -1.40 -30.30 6.05
N PHE A 377 -2.59 -30.10 5.47
CA PHE A 377 -2.77 -29.08 4.44
C PHE A 377 -2.62 -27.67 5.00
N SER A 378 -3.13 -27.43 6.21
CA SER A 378 -2.95 -26.15 6.91
C SER A 378 -1.48 -25.93 7.28
N ALA A 379 -0.78 -26.96 7.76
CA ALA A 379 0.64 -26.90 8.07
C ALA A 379 1.47 -26.50 6.85
N LYS A 380 1.23 -27.15 5.70
CA LYS A 380 1.89 -26.86 4.42
C LYS A 380 1.65 -25.41 3.97
N VAL A 381 0.43 -24.90 4.07
CA VAL A 381 0.09 -23.51 3.72
C VAL A 381 0.70 -22.49 4.71
N MET A 382 0.72 -22.79 6.01
CA MET A 382 1.37 -21.93 7.03
C MET A 382 2.88 -21.83 6.79
N TRP A 383 3.53 -22.96 6.52
CA TRP A 383 4.97 -23.01 6.22
C TRP A 383 5.33 -22.24 4.95
N LEU A 384 4.59 -22.42 3.85
CA LEU A 384 4.77 -21.64 2.62
C LEU A 384 4.58 -20.14 2.87
N ARG A 385 3.58 -19.74 3.67
CA ARG A 385 3.33 -18.33 4.01
C ARG A 385 4.39 -17.75 4.95
N GLN A 386 4.97 -18.53 5.84
CA GLN A 386 6.09 -18.11 6.68
C GLN A 386 7.34 -17.84 5.84
N ASN A 387 7.64 -18.71 4.86
CA ASN A 387 8.71 -18.48 3.90
C ASN A 387 8.43 -17.24 3.02
N GLU A 388 7.18 -17.01 2.59
CA GLU A 388 6.81 -15.80 1.86
C GLU A 388 6.99 -14.53 2.72
N LEU A 389 6.63 -14.58 4.01
CA LEU A 389 6.85 -13.46 4.95
C LEU A 389 8.33 -13.16 5.14
N GLN A 390 9.19 -14.17 5.33
CA GLN A 390 10.63 -13.94 5.44
C GLN A 390 11.25 -13.45 4.13
N LEU A 391 10.79 -13.93 2.97
CA LEU A 391 11.20 -13.40 1.67
C LEU A 391 10.78 -11.93 1.49
N ASN A 392 9.56 -11.56 1.91
CA ASN A 392 9.08 -10.18 1.89
C ASN A 392 9.86 -9.28 2.90
N MET A 393 10.25 -9.79 4.07
CA MET A 393 11.10 -9.07 5.03
C MET A 393 12.52 -8.85 4.49
N ASN A 394 13.11 -9.86 3.83
CA ASN A 394 14.41 -9.71 3.17
C ASN A 394 14.35 -8.72 1.99
N MET A 395 13.22 -8.68 1.28
CA MET A 395 12.96 -7.65 0.26
C MET A 395 12.87 -6.23 0.86
N GLN A 396 12.24 -6.07 2.03
CA GLN A 396 12.21 -4.79 2.75
C GLN A 396 13.62 -4.37 3.21
N ARG A 397 14.42 -5.30 3.76
CA ARG A 397 15.82 -5.06 4.14
C ARG A 397 16.67 -4.56 2.96
N ILE A 398 16.50 -5.14 1.76
CA ILE A 398 17.15 -4.66 0.53
C ILE A 398 16.70 -3.23 0.17
N ALA A 399 15.40 -2.95 0.25
CA ALA A 399 14.84 -1.63 -0.05
C ALA A 399 15.29 -0.54 0.95
N ASP A 400 15.49 -0.88 2.23
CA ASP A 400 16.00 0.05 3.25
C ASP A 400 17.51 0.33 3.10
N VAL A 401 18.30 -0.66 2.66
CA VAL A 401 19.76 -0.50 2.48
C VAL A 401 20.13 0.26 1.21
N LEU A 402 19.35 0.12 0.13
CA LEU A 402 19.62 0.73 -1.18
C LEU A 402 18.66 1.90 -1.53
N GLY A 403 17.68 2.19 -0.68
CA GLY A 403 16.64 3.17 -0.94
C GLY A 403 15.76 2.81 -2.14
N THR A 404 14.97 3.78 -2.62
CA THR A 404 13.99 3.56 -3.72
C THR A 404 14.60 3.13 -5.06
N GLN A 405 15.92 3.23 -5.23
CA GLN A 405 16.62 2.85 -6.45
C GLN A 405 17.21 1.43 -6.43
N TRP A 406 16.92 0.62 -5.40
CA TRP A 406 17.39 -0.78 -5.27
C TRP A 406 17.20 -1.64 -6.54
N VAL A 407 16.12 -1.40 -7.29
CA VAL A 407 15.79 -2.10 -8.56
C VAL A 407 16.78 -1.81 -9.70
N ASN A 408 17.51 -0.69 -9.64
CA ASN A 408 18.45 -0.25 -10.68
C ASN A 408 19.87 -0.79 -10.46
N HIS A 409 20.23 -1.22 -9.25
CA HIS A 409 21.50 -1.87 -8.99
C HIS A 409 21.53 -3.27 -9.62
N LEU A 410 22.69 -3.67 -10.17
CA LEU A 410 22.87 -4.98 -10.80
C LEU A 410 22.46 -6.12 -9.86
N GLU A 411 22.98 -6.10 -8.64
CA GLU A 411 22.74 -7.10 -7.60
C GLU A 411 21.27 -7.10 -7.14
N GLY A 412 20.69 -5.91 -6.93
CA GLY A 412 19.27 -5.77 -6.57
C GLY A 412 18.32 -6.29 -7.67
N LYS A 413 18.72 -6.20 -8.94
CA LYS A 413 17.98 -6.74 -10.08
C LYS A 413 18.11 -8.27 -10.21
N GLU A 414 19.23 -8.85 -9.78
CA GLU A 414 19.43 -10.30 -9.70
C GLU A 414 18.67 -10.90 -8.52
N LEU A 415 18.86 -10.36 -7.31
CA LEU A 415 18.10 -10.75 -6.12
C LEU A 415 16.59 -10.60 -6.35
N LYS A 416 16.13 -9.54 -7.04
CA LYS A 416 14.73 -9.41 -7.42
C LYS A 416 14.23 -10.56 -8.28
N ARG A 417 15.01 -11.00 -9.28
CA ARG A 417 14.63 -12.14 -10.15
C ARG A 417 14.52 -13.43 -9.34
N GLU A 418 15.47 -13.67 -8.43
CA GLU A 418 15.44 -14.85 -7.56
C GLU A 418 14.23 -14.81 -6.62
N CYS A 419 13.94 -13.67 -5.98
CA CYS A 419 12.74 -13.50 -5.17
C CYS A 419 11.43 -13.61 -5.97
N ASP A 420 11.36 -13.04 -7.18
CA ASP A 420 10.18 -13.13 -8.06
C ASP A 420 9.98 -14.55 -8.62
N LEU A 421 11.03 -15.38 -8.69
CA LEU A 421 10.96 -16.82 -9.01
C LEU A 421 10.50 -17.61 -7.79
N LEU A 422 11.10 -17.39 -6.62
CA LEU A 422 10.72 -18.04 -5.36
C LEU A 422 9.27 -17.74 -5.00
N LYS A 423 8.81 -16.49 -5.17
CA LYS A 423 7.42 -16.11 -4.90
C LYS A 423 6.41 -16.87 -5.76
N LYS A 424 6.77 -17.19 -7.01
CA LYS A 424 5.97 -18.05 -7.91
C LYS A 424 6.04 -19.53 -7.54
N GLN A 425 7.14 -20.00 -6.94
CA GLN A 425 7.23 -21.36 -6.40
C GLN A 425 6.44 -21.51 -5.09
N LEU A 426 6.27 -20.42 -4.33
CA LEU A 426 5.48 -20.34 -3.10
C LEU A 426 3.97 -20.09 -3.34
N ASP A 427 3.49 -20.05 -4.60
CA ASP A 427 2.10 -19.74 -4.94
C ASP A 427 1.10 -20.82 -4.48
N THR A 428 0.62 -20.68 -3.24
CA THR A 428 -0.38 -21.57 -2.58
C THR A 428 -1.69 -21.73 -3.35
N SER A 429 -1.94 -20.93 -4.39
CA SER A 429 -3.18 -20.92 -5.18
C SER A 429 -3.46 -22.24 -5.94
N VAL A 430 -2.42 -22.99 -6.33
CA VAL A 430 -2.57 -24.31 -6.98
C VAL A 430 -2.97 -25.36 -5.93
N MET A 431 -2.22 -25.42 -4.83
CA MET A 431 -2.47 -26.30 -3.68
C MET A 431 -3.90 -26.13 -3.13
N PHE A 432 -4.39 -24.88 -3.06
CA PHE A 432 -5.75 -24.56 -2.63
C PHE A 432 -6.84 -25.08 -3.59
N LYS A 433 -6.61 -25.03 -4.90
CA LYS A 433 -7.56 -25.57 -5.89
C LYS A 433 -7.70 -27.08 -5.74
N GLU A 434 -6.58 -27.80 -5.76
CA GLU A 434 -6.61 -29.26 -5.58
C GLU A 434 -7.25 -29.69 -4.26
N TRP A 435 -6.95 -28.98 -3.17
CA TRP A 435 -7.61 -29.21 -1.88
C TRP A 435 -9.12 -28.97 -1.98
N SER A 436 -9.54 -27.88 -2.62
CA SER A 436 -10.97 -27.58 -2.79
C SER A 436 -11.70 -28.65 -3.61
N ASP A 437 -11.05 -29.23 -4.63
CA ASP A 437 -11.61 -30.35 -5.41
C ASP A 437 -11.62 -31.68 -4.63
N ARG A 438 -10.57 -31.98 -3.86
CA ARG A 438 -10.53 -33.13 -2.93
C ARG A 438 -11.61 -33.05 -1.85
N VAL A 439 -11.95 -31.85 -1.38
CA VAL A 439 -13.03 -31.65 -0.40
C VAL A 439 -14.41 -31.67 -1.09
N LEU A 440 -14.58 -30.99 -2.23
CA LEU A 440 -15.84 -30.99 -3.00
C LEU A 440 -16.23 -32.37 -3.55
N THR A 441 -15.28 -33.28 -3.75
CA THR A 441 -15.55 -34.68 -4.06
C THR A 441 -15.98 -35.45 -2.81
N LYS A 442 -15.26 -35.33 -1.68
CA LYS A 442 -15.68 -35.95 -0.40
C LYS A 442 -17.08 -35.49 0.06
N CYS A 443 -17.42 -34.21 -0.08
CA CYS A 443 -18.76 -33.67 0.22
C CYS A 443 -19.93 -34.28 -0.57
N LYS A 444 -19.67 -35.08 -1.63
CA LYS A 444 -20.71 -35.77 -2.41
C LYS A 444 -20.91 -37.24 -2.00
N THR A 445 -20.04 -37.78 -1.15
CA THR A 445 -19.93 -39.22 -0.87
C THR A 445 -20.36 -39.58 0.57
N THR A 446 -20.60 -38.57 1.41
CA THR A 446 -21.00 -38.75 2.81
C THR A 446 -22.44 -39.30 2.89
N ASN A 447 -22.59 -40.52 3.42
CA ASN A 447 -23.89 -41.05 3.84
C ASN A 447 -24.27 -40.47 5.21
N ASP A 448 -25.53 -40.09 5.41
CA ASP A 448 -26.02 -39.43 6.65
C ASP A 448 -26.34 -40.39 7.81
N LYS A 449 -26.08 -41.69 7.66
CA LYS A 449 -26.29 -42.70 8.71
C LYS A 449 -25.25 -42.60 9.82
N LEU A 450 -25.64 -42.91 11.05
CA LEU A 450 -24.75 -42.89 12.22
C LEU A 450 -23.69 -44.02 12.24
N PHE A 451 -24.05 -45.21 11.76
CA PHE A 451 -23.26 -46.44 11.93
C PHE A 451 -22.89 -47.13 10.61
N CYS A 452 -21.62 -47.56 10.53
CA CYS A 452 -21.08 -48.43 9.49
C CYS A 452 -20.52 -49.70 10.14
N VAL A 453 -20.95 -50.88 9.68
CA VAL A 453 -20.42 -52.16 10.17
C VAL A 453 -19.17 -52.52 9.36
N GLU A 454 -18.01 -52.50 10.02
CA GLU A 454 -16.75 -52.96 9.43
C GLU A 454 -16.55 -54.45 9.68
N LYS A 455 -16.35 -55.21 8.61
CA LYS A 455 -16.04 -56.65 8.69
C LYS A 455 -14.52 -56.83 8.79
N GLN A 456 -13.99 -56.92 10.01
CA GLN A 456 -12.62 -57.38 10.20
C GLN A 456 -12.56 -58.90 10.17
N GLN A 457 -11.60 -59.44 9.42
CA GLN A 457 -11.20 -60.85 9.57
C GLN A 457 -9.98 -60.93 10.48
N ARG A 458 -10.10 -61.76 11.51
CA ARG A 458 -8.98 -62.23 12.34
C ARG A 458 -9.20 -63.72 12.57
N ASP A 459 -8.15 -64.52 12.36
CA ASP A 459 -8.15 -65.98 12.53
C ASP A 459 -9.36 -66.71 11.92
N GLY A 460 -9.65 -66.41 10.65
CA GLY A 460 -10.68 -67.07 9.84
C GLY A 460 -12.13 -66.72 10.20
N LYS A 461 -12.38 -66.04 11.33
CA LYS A 461 -13.71 -65.55 11.72
C LYS A 461 -13.92 -64.12 11.23
N VAL A 462 -15.10 -63.84 10.70
CA VAL A 462 -15.55 -62.47 10.37
C VAL A 462 -16.12 -61.85 11.64
N ILE A 463 -15.36 -60.95 12.27
CA ILE A 463 -15.82 -60.15 13.39
C ILE A 463 -16.38 -58.84 12.81
N CYS A 464 -17.69 -58.69 12.89
CA CYS A 464 -18.38 -57.45 12.54
C CYS A 464 -18.17 -56.43 13.66
N ARG A 465 -17.19 -55.54 13.50
CA ARG A 465 -16.98 -54.36 14.36
C ARG A 465 -17.98 -53.27 13.99
N LEU A 466 -18.45 -52.55 15.01
CA LEU A 466 -19.35 -51.42 14.80
C LEU A 466 -18.50 -50.15 14.77
N ARG A 467 -18.50 -49.40 13.67
CA ARG A 467 -17.83 -48.10 13.62
C ARG A 467 -18.84 -46.97 13.41
N VAL A 468 -18.64 -45.88 14.12
CA VAL A 468 -19.32 -44.61 13.84
C VAL A 468 -18.94 -44.16 12.43
N ASN A 469 -19.93 -43.74 11.64
CA ASN A 469 -19.73 -43.21 10.29
C ASN A 469 -19.23 -41.74 10.35
N TYR A 470 -18.13 -41.54 11.07
CA TYR A 470 -17.51 -40.24 11.31
C TYR A 470 -15.98 -40.41 11.25
N SER A 471 -15.41 -40.17 10.07
CA SER A 471 -13.99 -40.37 9.81
C SER A 471 -13.14 -39.25 10.43
N ALA A 472 -11.91 -39.59 10.85
CA ALA A 472 -10.91 -38.59 11.26
C ALA A 472 -10.64 -37.56 10.15
N ASP A 473 -10.81 -37.94 8.89
CA ASP A 473 -10.82 -37.07 7.71
C ASP A 473 -11.83 -35.92 7.82
N SER A 474 -13.05 -36.16 8.33
CA SER A 474 -14.05 -35.10 8.50
C SER A 474 -13.60 -34.08 9.56
N ILE A 475 -12.98 -34.55 10.65
CA ILE A 475 -12.38 -33.69 11.68
C ILE A 475 -11.22 -32.87 11.09
N ARG A 476 -10.33 -33.53 10.33
CA ARG A 476 -9.22 -32.88 9.60
C ARG A 476 -9.73 -31.78 8.66
N ILE A 477 -10.75 -32.06 7.84
CA ILE A 477 -11.38 -31.07 6.94
C ILE A 477 -12.01 -29.90 7.72
N ALA A 478 -12.72 -30.16 8.83
CA ALA A 478 -13.31 -29.09 9.64
C ALA A 478 -12.25 -28.17 10.27
N LYS A 479 -11.13 -28.74 10.75
CA LYS A 479 -9.96 -28.00 11.21
C LYS A 479 -9.29 -27.21 10.08
N GLU A 480 -9.12 -27.80 8.90
CA GLU A 480 -8.56 -27.12 7.72
C GLU A 480 -9.40 -25.91 7.30
N VAL A 481 -10.72 -26.05 7.22
CA VAL A 481 -11.64 -24.95 6.86
C VAL A 481 -11.57 -23.82 7.89
N ARG A 482 -11.44 -24.13 9.19
CA ARG A 482 -11.23 -23.13 10.25
C ARG A 482 -9.91 -22.37 10.06
N ASN A 483 -8.83 -23.09 9.82
CA ASN A 483 -7.49 -22.50 9.67
C ASN A 483 -7.38 -21.66 8.38
N LEU A 484 -7.91 -22.15 7.26
CA LEU A 484 -7.94 -21.43 5.98
C LEU A 484 -8.83 -20.17 6.05
N LYS A 485 -9.92 -20.21 6.83
CA LYS A 485 -10.74 -19.02 7.14
C LYS A 485 -9.93 -17.99 7.92
N ASN A 486 -9.19 -18.40 8.95
CA ASN A 486 -8.33 -17.51 9.74
C ASN A 486 -7.18 -16.92 8.91
N MET A 487 -6.69 -17.64 7.90
CA MET A 487 -5.70 -17.13 6.94
C MET A 487 -6.27 -16.17 5.88
N GLY A 488 -7.60 -16.01 5.80
CA GLY A 488 -8.29 -15.10 4.88
C GLY A 488 -8.64 -15.68 3.50
N PHE A 489 -8.53 -17.00 3.29
CA PHE A 489 -8.89 -17.61 2.01
C PHE A 489 -10.41 -17.59 1.77
N ARG A 490 -10.83 -17.32 0.53
CA ARG A 490 -12.25 -17.37 0.13
C ARG A 490 -12.69 -18.81 -0.14
N ILE A 491 -13.09 -19.50 0.91
CA ILE A 491 -13.57 -20.89 0.86
C ILE A 491 -14.97 -20.97 0.21
N PRO A 492 -15.21 -21.87 -0.77
CA PRO A 492 -16.52 -22.10 -1.36
C PRO A 492 -17.62 -22.39 -0.32
N PHE A 493 -18.79 -21.76 -0.46
CA PHE A 493 -19.89 -21.87 0.52
C PHE A 493 -20.30 -23.31 0.85
N LYS A 494 -20.31 -24.22 -0.14
CA LYS A 494 -20.64 -25.65 0.05
C LYS A 494 -19.67 -26.37 1.01
N ILE A 495 -18.39 -26.01 0.98
CA ILE A 495 -17.38 -26.54 1.92
C ILE A 495 -17.60 -25.93 3.31
N MET A 496 -17.95 -24.64 3.37
CA MET A 496 -18.21 -23.93 4.62
C MET A 496 -19.45 -24.49 5.36
N SER A 497 -20.57 -24.71 4.66
CA SER A 497 -21.78 -25.32 5.24
C SER A 497 -21.53 -26.74 5.73
N TYR A 498 -20.78 -27.54 4.96
CA TYR A 498 -20.38 -28.90 5.32
C TYR A 498 -19.49 -28.92 6.58
N SER A 499 -18.50 -28.02 6.66
CA SER A 499 -17.62 -27.85 7.82
C SER A 499 -18.36 -27.39 9.09
N VAL A 500 -19.37 -26.52 8.95
CA VAL A 500 -20.20 -26.09 10.09
C VAL A 500 -21.04 -27.25 10.62
N GLY A 501 -21.70 -28.02 9.74
CA GLY A 501 -22.44 -29.23 10.13
C GLY A 501 -21.54 -30.26 10.83
N ILE A 502 -20.40 -30.60 10.24
CA ILE A 502 -19.39 -31.46 10.90
C ILE A 502 -18.99 -30.91 12.27
N SER A 503 -18.72 -29.61 12.38
CA SER A 503 -18.30 -29.00 13.66
C SER A 503 -19.37 -29.11 14.76
N GLN A 504 -20.66 -29.14 14.38
CA GLN A 504 -21.79 -29.34 15.30
C GLN A 504 -21.92 -30.80 15.71
N TYR A 505 -21.74 -31.75 14.79
CA TYR A 505 -21.80 -33.19 15.08
C TYR A 505 -20.53 -33.74 15.76
N ASN A 506 -19.41 -33.01 15.72
CA ASN A 506 -18.11 -33.47 16.21
C ASN A 506 -18.07 -33.94 17.68
N PRO A 507 -18.63 -33.21 18.68
CA PRO A 507 -18.57 -33.66 20.08
C PRO A 507 -19.38 -34.95 20.29
N TYR A 508 -20.57 -35.00 19.70
CA TYR A 508 -21.47 -36.15 19.68
C TYR A 508 -20.82 -37.38 19.04
N ALA A 509 -20.14 -37.20 17.90
CA ALA A 509 -19.44 -38.28 17.21
C ALA A 509 -18.21 -38.79 17.98
N ILE A 510 -17.48 -37.91 18.69
CA ILE A 510 -16.37 -38.33 19.55
C ILE A 510 -16.88 -39.15 20.73
N SER A 511 -17.90 -38.66 21.46
CA SER A 511 -18.49 -39.38 22.59
C SER A 511 -19.03 -40.76 22.18
N LEU A 512 -19.79 -40.83 21.08
CA LEU A 512 -20.33 -42.11 20.60
C LEU A 512 -19.20 -43.03 20.09
N MET A 513 -18.12 -42.51 19.48
CA MET A 513 -16.94 -43.31 19.12
C MET A 513 -16.20 -43.86 20.35
N GLU A 514 -16.13 -43.09 21.43
CA GLU A 514 -15.54 -43.51 22.70
C GLU A 514 -16.38 -44.61 23.35
N SER A 515 -17.70 -44.43 23.50
CA SER A 515 -18.60 -45.47 24.00
C SER A 515 -18.57 -46.75 23.15
N VAL A 516 -18.49 -46.64 21.82
CA VAL A 516 -18.34 -47.81 20.94
C VAL A 516 -17.01 -48.53 21.16
N ARG A 517 -15.88 -47.80 21.34
CA ARG A 517 -14.58 -48.42 21.67
C ARG A 517 -14.58 -49.07 23.04
N LEU A 518 -15.18 -48.44 24.05
CA LEU A 518 -15.32 -49.01 25.39
C LEU A 518 -16.12 -50.32 25.31
N TYR A 519 -17.26 -50.33 24.61
CA TYR A 519 -18.05 -51.54 24.39
C TYR A 519 -17.30 -52.64 23.61
N GLU A 520 -16.47 -52.31 22.62
CA GLU A 520 -15.59 -53.30 21.97
C GLU A 520 -14.57 -53.88 22.95
N SER A 521 -13.88 -53.06 23.74
CA SER A 521 -12.92 -53.51 24.76
C SER A 521 -13.58 -54.36 25.85
N THR A 522 -14.75 -53.97 26.36
CA THR A 522 -15.50 -54.77 27.35
C THR A 522 -15.93 -56.11 26.76
N ASN A 523 -16.31 -56.18 25.48
CA ASN A 523 -16.61 -57.45 24.81
C ASN A 523 -15.37 -58.33 24.58
N GLU A 524 -14.22 -57.75 24.24
CA GLU A 524 -12.95 -58.49 24.17
C GLU A 524 -12.61 -59.08 25.55
N ILE A 525 -12.77 -58.32 26.64
CA ILE A 525 -12.60 -58.79 28.02
C ILE A 525 -13.57 -59.95 28.34
N ILE A 526 -14.88 -59.79 28.11
CA ILE A 526 -15.89 -60.84 28.37
C ILE A 526 -15.55 -62.13 27.59
N SER A 527 -15.06 -62.01 26.35
CA SER A 527 -14.72 -63.17 25.51
C SER A 527 -13.58 -64.04 26.07
N THR A 528 -12.82 -63.56 27.07
CA THR A 528 -11.78 -64.34 27.76
C THR A 528 -12.33 -65.26 28.87
N ARG A 529 -13.54 -65.01 29.39
CA ARG A 529 -14.14 -65.77 30.50
C ARG A 529 -15.60 -66.15 30.21
N PRO A 530 -15.88 -67.38 29.71
CA PRO A 530 -17.25 -67.82 29.38
C PRO A 530 -18.27 -67.74 30.52
N SER A 531 -17.84 -67.84 31.78
CA SER A 531 -18.69 -67.65 32.96
C SER A 531 -19.27 -66.23 33.06
N VAL A 532 -18.50 -65.21 32.65
CA VAL A 532 -18.91 -63.79 32.66
C VAL A 532 -20.02 -63.54 31.62
N GLU A 533 -19.96 -64.20 30.47
CA GLU A 533 -20.91 -64.01 29.36
C GLU A 533 -22.37 -64.31 29.77
N ASN A 534 -22.59 -65.33 30.60
CA ASN A 534 -23.92 -65.66 31.14
C ASN A 534 -24.44 -64.64 32.16
N LEU A 535 -23.55 -64.10 33.00
CA LEU A 535 -23.90 -63.15 34.07
C LEU A 535 -24.22 -61.75 33.54
N VAL A 536 -23.53 -61.35 32.47
CA VAL A 536 -23.57 -60.01 31.88
C VAL A 536 -24.65 -59.87 30.78
N ALA A 537 -25.38 -60.95 30.48
CA ALA A 537 -26.35 -61.03 29.39
C ALA A 537 -27.44 -59.94 29.40
N GLY A 538 -28.01 -59.60 30.56
CA GLY A 538 -29.07 -58.58 30.68
C GLY A 538 -28.59 -57.18 30.27
N HIS A 539 -27.44 -56.74 30.76
CA HIS A 539 -26.87 -55.44 30.38
C HIS A 539 -26.42 -55.41 28.91
N ARG A 540 -25.95 -56.53 28.37
CA ARG A 540 -25.71 -56.67 26.91
C ARG A 540 -26.98 -56.45 26.10
N LEU A 541 -28.12 -57.00 26.50
CA LEU A 541 -29.39 -56.79 25.80
C LEU A 541 -29.81 -55.30 25.81
N ILE A 542 -29.67 -54.60 26.94
CA ILE A 542 -29.95 -53.15 27.03
C ILE A 542 -29.12 -52.37 26.01
N ILE A 543 -27.82 -52.70 25.86
CA ILE A 543 -26.96 -52.06 24.86
C ILE A 543 -27.37 -52.46 23.42
N HIS A 544 -27.74 -53.72 23.18
CA HIS A 544 -28.20 -54.16 21.85
C HIS A 544 -29.53 -53.50 21.42
N ASP A 545 -30.46 -53.27 22.34
CA ASP A 545 -31.70 -52.55 22.06
C ASP A 545 -31.41 -51.07 21.73
N LEU A 546 -30.55 -50.41 22.51
CA LEU A 546 -30.09 -49.05 22.20
C LEU A 546 -29.39 -49.00 20.82
N LEU A 547 -28.52 -49.94 20.49
CA LEU A 547 -27.90 -50.04 19.16
C LEU A 547 -28.94 -50.24 18.03
N CYS A 548 -30.04 -50.96 18.31
CA CYS A 548 -31.16 -51.13 17.38
C CYS A 548 -32.08 -49.89 17.28
N GLU A 549 -32.05 -48.96 18.24
CA GLU A 549 -32.58 -47.61 18.06
C GLU A 549 -31.59 -46.74 17.26
N GLY A 550 -30.30 -46.80 17.60
CA GLY A 550 -29.22 -46.06 16.94
C GLY A 550 -29.03 -46.38 15.46
N TYR A 551 -29.32 -47.60 15.02
CA TYR A 551 -29.29 -47.95 13.58
C TYR A 551 -30.45 -47.31 12.78
N LYS A 552 -31.51 -46.85 13.45
CA LYS A 552 -32.70 -46.24 12.83
C LYS A 552 -32.63 -44.70 12.82
N THR A 553 -31.59 -44.11 13.39
CA THR A 553 -31.41 -42.66 13.47
C THR A 553 -30.26 -42.19 12.57
N ASP A 554 -30.42 -40.98 12.03
CA ASP A 554 -29.44 -40.27 11.20
C ASP A 554 -28.91 -39.04 11.98
N TRP A 555 -27.78 -38.47 11.53
CA TRP A 555 -27.13 -37.32 12.20
C TRP A 555 -28.07 -36.10 12.39
N SER A 556 -29.11 -35.96 11.56
CA SER A 556 -30.06 -34.84 11.59
C SER A 556 -31.15 -34.92 12.66
N ASN A 557 -31.21 -35.97 13.48
CA ASN A 557 -32.27 -36.14 14.48
C ASN A 557 -32.06 -35.25 15.71
N PHE A 558 -33.04 -34.39 16.04
CA PHE A 558 -33.04 -33.53 17.24
C PHE A 558 -32.85 -34.29 18.57
N LYS A 559 -33.15 -35.60 18.61
CA LYS A 559 -32.96 -36.45 19.81
C LYS A 559 -31.56 -37.08 19.94
N LEU A 560 -30.63 -36.80 19.01
CA LEU A 560 -29.30 -37.42 18.96
C LEU A 560 -28.53 -37.26 20.28
N GLU A 561 -28.52 -36.06 20.86
CA GLU A 561 -27.84 -35.75 22.13
C GLU A 561 -28.35 -36.62 23.30
N SER A 562 -29.67 -36.68 23.49
CA SER A 562 -30.28 -37.50 24.55
C SER A 562 -30.06 -39.01 24.34
N TYR A 563 -30.00 -39.47 23.09
CA TYR A 563 -29.62 -40.85 22.78
C TYR A 563 -28.15 -41.12 23.13
N ILE A 564 -27.23 -40.21 22.80
CA ILE A 564 -25.79 -40.37 23.06
C ILE A 564 -25.49 -40.39 24.56
N CYS A 565 -26.08 -39.50 25.36
CA CYS A 565 -25.91 -39.54 26.82
C CYS A 565 -26.37 -40.88 27.39
N LYS A 566 -27.57 -41.36 27.03
CA LYS A 566 -28.08 -42.67 27.48
C LYS A 566 -27.21 -43.84 27.03
N PHE A 567 -26.68 -43.79 25.81
CA PHE A 567 -25.78 -44.84 25.31
C PHE A 567 -24.44 -44.83 26.05
N GLY A 568 -23.86 -43.65 26.32
CA GLY A 568 -22.65 -43.51 27.12
C GLY A 568 -22.84 -43.94 28.58
N GLU A 569 -23.93 -43.54 29.21
CA GLU A 569 -24.33 -43.96 30.56
C GLU A 569 -24.51 -45.50 30.64
N ALA A 570 -25.20 -46.10 29.66
CA ALA A 570 -25.39 -47.55 29.60
C ALA A 570 -24.07 -48.31 29.39
N VAL A 571 -23.17 -47.81 28.53
CA VAL A 571 -21.84 -48.41 28.31
C VAL A 571 -20.92 -48.23 29.52
N ASN A 572 -20.96 -47.10 30.22
CA ASN A 572 -20.14 -46.88 31.41
C ASN A 572 -20.60 -47.75 32.58
N ASN A 573 -21.91 -47.82 32.85
CA ASN A 573 -22.49 -48.73 33.84
C ASN A 573 -22.16 -50.20 33.48
N PHE A 574 -22.23 -50.57 32.21
CA PHE A 574 -21.80 -51.89 31.72
C PHE A 574 -20.31 -52.17 31.95
N LEU A 575 -19.43 -51.19 31.75
CA LEU A 575 -18.00 -51.31 32.05
C LEU A 575 -17.78 -51.49 33.55
N GLU A 576 -18.38 -50.64 34.39
CA GLU A 576 -18.31 -50.72 35.86
C GLU A 576 -18.77 -52.10 36.36
N LYS A 577 -19.94 -52.58 35.92
CA LYS A 577 -20.45 -53.91 36.29
C LYS A 577 -19.57 -55.06 35.79
N VAL A 578 -18.90 -54.92 34.64
CA VAL A 578 -17.95 -55.94 34.18
C VAL A 578 -16.65 -55.90 34.97
N THR A 579 -16.15 -54.73 35.39
CA THR A 579 -14.97 -54.63 36.26
C THR A 579 -15.26 -55.11 37.67
N ASP A 580 -16.40 -54.72 38.26
CA ASP A 580 -16.88 -55.19 39.58
C ASP A 580 -16.94 -56.73 39.58
N LEU A 581 -17.60 -57.30 38.56
CA LEU A 581 -17.77 -58.74 38.42
C LEU A 581 -16.43 -59.49 38.27
N ILE A 582 -15.45 -58.94 37.55
CA ILE A 582 -14.13 -59.55 37.44
C ILE A 582 -13.41 -59.51 38.79
N GLU A 583 -13.50 -58.42 39.55
CA GLU A 583 -12.92 -58.34 40.90
C GLU A 583 -13.59 -59.33 41.88
N TYR A 584 -14.91 -59.53 41.77
CA TYR A 584 -15.62 -60.56 42.56
C TYR A 584 -15.23 -61.99 42.15
N LEU A 585 -15.11 -62.27 40.86
CA LEU A 585 -14.66 -63.58 40.37
C LEU A 585 -13.22 -63.87 40.76
N ASP A 586 -12.30 -62.90 40.68
CA ASP A 586 -10.91 -63.08 41.10
C ASP A 586 -10.78 -63.32 42.61
N LYS A 587 -11.62 -62.68 43.44
CA LYS A 587 -11.71 -63.01 44.88
C LYS A 587 -12.17 -64.45 45.10
N ILE A 588 -13.23 -64.87 44.41
CA ILE A 588 -13.79 -66.21 44.54
C ILE A 588 -12.80 -67.27 44.02
N ASP A 589 -12.08 -67.03 42.92
CA ASP A 589 -11.02 -67.92 42.42
C ASP A 589 -9.84 -68.01 43.41
N VAL A 590 -9.47 -66.91 44.08
CA VAL A 590 -8.46 -66.90 45.16
C VAL A 590 -8.95 -67.66 46.39
N GLU A 591 -10.21 -67.52 46.79
CA GLU A 591 -10.82 -68.22 47.92
C GLU A 591 -10.96 -69.73 47.65
N LEU A 592 -11.39 -70.11 46.44
CA LEU A 592 -11.38 -71.50 45.95
C LEU A 592 -9.95 -72.07 45.86
N SER A 593 -8.93 -71.24 45.60
CA SER A 593 -7.52 -71.65 45.59
C SER A 593 -6.90 -71.70 46.99
N ALA A 594 -7.45 -70.95 47.94
CA ALA A 594 -7.11 -71.04 49.36
C ALA A 594 -7.70 -72.31 49.97
N LEU A 595 -8.90 -72.71 49.55
CA LEU A 595 -9.54 -73.98 49.93
C LEU A 595 -8.69 -75.21 49.52
N ASP A 596 -7.99 -75.15 48.38
CA ASP A 596 -7.01 -76.18 47.96
C ASP A 596 -5.75 -76.24 48.86
N LYS A 597 -5.45 -75.19 49.64
CA LYS A 597 -4.22 -75.04 50.44
C LYS A 597 -4.44 -74.97 51.96
N CYS A 598 -5.67 -74.83 52.43
CA CYS A 598 -6.01 -74.66 53.83
C CYS A 598 -5.69 -75.93 54.66
N GLN A 599 -5.39 -75.74 55.96
CA GLN A 599 -5.30 -76.85 56.93
C GLN A 599 -6.69 -77.40 57.25
N TYR A 600 -6.77 -78.61 57.82
CA TYR A 600 -8.03 -79.30 58.13
C TYR A 600 -8.72 -78.76 59.41
N ASN A 601 -8.92 -77.44 59.49
CA ASN A 601 -9.61 -76.78 60.60
C ASN A 601 -11.01 -76.30 60.15
N GLU A 602 -12.04 -76.64 60.93
CA GLU A 602 -13.44 -76.30 60.64
C GLU A 602 -13.66 -74.79 60.55
N GLU A 603 -13.09 -74.02 61.49
CA GLU A 603 -13.21 -72.55 61.55
C GLU A 603 -12.70 -71.87 60.27
N THR A 604 -11.56 -72.31 59.72
CA THR A 604 -10.99 -71.69 58.52
C THR A 604 -11.74 -72.06 57.25
N ILE A 605 -12.30 -73.28 57.17
CA ILE A 605 -13.16 -73.68 56.04
C ILE A 605 -14.47 -72.88 56.08
N SER A 606 -15.08 -72.74 57.26
CA SER A 606 -16.28 -71.92 57.47
C SER A 606 -16.04 -70.43 57.14
N GLN A 607 -14.88 -69.88 57.50
CA GLN A 607 -14.51 -68.51 57.14
C GLN A 607 -14.34 -68.31 55.63
N ILE A 608 -13.75 -69.27 54.89
CA ILE A 608 -13.60 -69.20 53.43
C ILE A 608 -14.97 -69.29 52.74
N ILE A 609 -15.82 -70.25 53.11
CA ILE A 609 -17.17 -70.38 52.55
C ILE A 609 -18.01 -69.14 52.87
N GLY A 610 -17.88 -68.59 54.08
CA GLY A 610 -18.51 -67.32 54.49
C GLY A 610 -17.91 -66.06 53.87
N ALA A 611 -16.80 -66.15 53.13
CA ALA A 611 -16.26 -65.08 52.29
C ALA A 611 -16.79 -65.19 50.85
N ILE A 612 -16.79 -66.41 50.29
CA ILE A 612 -17.40 -66.73 48.99
C ILE A 612 -18.88 -66.31 49.01
N GLN A 613 -19.65 -66.65 50.06
CA GLN A 613 -21.05 -66.23 50.18
C GLN A 613 -21.21 -64.70 50.19
N LYS A 614 -20.34 -63.95 50.88
CA LYS A 614 -20.42 -62.47 50.88
C LYS A 614 -20.14 -61.88 49.50
N SER A 615 -19.25 -62.51 48.73
CA SER A 615 -18.99 -62.13 47.33
C SER A 615 -20.21 -62.44 46.45
N ILE A 616 -20.88 -63.58 46.65
CA ILE A 616 -22.14 -63.93 45.99
C ILE A 616 -23.28 -62.95 46.38
N ASP A 617 -23.41 -62.59 47.65
CA ASP A 617 -24.42 -61.64 48.14
C ASP A 617 -24.20 -60.25 47.52
N GLN A 618 -22.93 -59.82 47.37
CA GLN A 618 -22.58 -58.58 46.68
C GLN A 618 -22.80 -58.66 45.17
N MET A 619 -22.68 -59.83 44.55
CA MET A 619 -23.11 -60.05 43.16
C MET A 619 -24.64 -60.02 43.03
N ALA A 620 -25.39 -60.59 43.98
CA ALA A 620 -26.86 -60.54 43.98
C ALA A 620 -27.40 -59.12 44.13
N LEU A 621 -26.75 -58.27 44.93
CA LEU A 621 -27.06 -56.83 45.08
C LEU A 621 -26.83 -55.99 43.80
N ASN A 622 -26.21 -56.56 42.76
CA ASN A 622 -25.91 -55.89 41.49
C ASN A 622 -26.80 -56.37 40.31
N ASP A 623 -27.85 -57.16 40.57
CA ASP A 623 -28.83 -57.65 39.57
C ASP A 623 -28.23 -58.41 38.36
N TYR A 624 -27.10 -59.13 38.55
CA TYR A 624 -26.52 -59.97 37.49
C TYR A 624 -27.50 -61.04 37.00
N SER A 625 -27.61 -61.16 35.68
CA SER A 625 -28.52 -62.10 35.03
C SER A 625 -28.06 -63.55 35.24
N ASN A 626 -28.97 -64.53 35.24
CA ASN A 626 -28.65 -65.96 35.33
C ASN A 626 -27.82 -66.41 36.56
N LEU A 627 -27.64 -65.57 37.58
CA LEU A 627 -26.79 -65.85 38.75
C LEU A 627 -27.00 -67.26 39.36
N HIS A 628 -28.26 -67.71 39.44
CA HIS A 628 -28.64 -69.05 39.93
C HIS A 628 -27.92 -70.20 39.19
N LYS A 629 -27.75 -70.12 37.87
CA LYS A 629 -27.06 -71.16 37.09
C LYS A 629 -25.56 -71.17 37.33
N TRP A 630 -24.98 -69.99 37.56
CA TRP A 630 -23.56 -69.86 37.86
C TRP A 630 -23.25 -70.31 39.30
N ILE A 631 -24.14 -70.02 40.26
CA ILE A 631 -24.08 -70.61 41.61
C ILE A 631 -24.16 -72.14 41.52
N GLU A 632 -25.10 -72.69 40.75
CA GLU A 632 -25.18 -74.14 40.52
C GLU A 632 -23.92 -74.76 39.89
N GLU A 633 -23.11 -74.00 39.15
CA GLU A 633 -21.81 -74.45 38.63
C GLU A 633 -20.70 -74.31 39.68
N LEU A 634 -20.68 -73.18 40.40
CA LEU A 634 -19.77 -72.90 41.51
C LEU A 634 -19.88 -73.96 42.61
N ASP A 635 -21.10 -74.24 43.07
CA ASP A 635 -21.40 -75.23 44.10
C ASP A 635 -20.86 -76.61 43.71
N LYS A 636 -21.08 -77.06 42.46
CA LYS A 636 -20.52 -78.32 41.94
C LYS A 636 -19.00 -78.35 41.94
N THR A 637 -18.32 -77.22 41.68
CA THR A 637 -16.85 -77.15 41.78
C THR A 637 -16.36 -77.14 43.23
N LEU A 638 -17.13 -76.55 44.15
CA LEU A 638 -16.83 -76.48 45.58
C LEU A 638 -17.06 -77.86 46.25
N GLU A 639 -18.16 -78.55 45.92
CA GLU A 639 -18.40 -79.96 46.23
C GLU A 639 -17.25 -80.85 45.75
N ALA A 640 -16.84 -80.73 44.48
CA ALA A 640 -15.77 -81.54 43.91
C ALA A 640 -14.40 -81.29 44.60
N LYS A 641 -14.09 -80.03 44.94
CA LYS A 641 -12.88 -79.68 45.71
C LYS A 641 -12.94 -80.24 47.14
N LEU A 642 -14.07 -80.09 47.84
CA LEU A 642 -14.25 -80.63 49.19
C LEU A 642 -14.21 -82.16 49.21
N ALA A 643 -14.82 -82.84 48.23
CA ALA A 643 -14.76 -84.29 48.09
C ALA A 643 -13.32 -84.78 47.91
N ARG A 644 -12.56 -84.15 47.00
CA ARG A 644 -11.13 -84.45 46.81
C ARG A 644 -10.31 -84.18 48.07
N ARG A 645 -10.54 -83.06 48.76
CA ARG A 645 -9.89 -82.75 50.04
C ARG A 645 -10.23 -83.76 51.13
N LEU A 646 -11.44 -84.31 51.12
CA LEU A 646 -11.86 -85.37 52.04
C LEU A 646 -11.19 -86.71 51.71
N GLU A 647 -11.02 -87.06 50.42
CA GLU A 647 -10.25 -88.25 50.00
C GLU A 647 -8.77 -88.13 50.40
N GLU A 648 -8.14 -86.97 50.14
CA GLU A 648 -6.76 -86.69 50.54
C GLU A 648 -6.61 -86.71 52.08
N ALA A 649 -7.58 -86.19 52.83
CA ALA A 649 -7.62 -86.30 54.29
C ALA A 649 -7.75 -87.76 54.76
N ILE A 650 -8.68 -88.54 54.20
CA ILE A 650 -8.89 -89.96 54.55
C ILE A 650 -7.61 -90.78 54.24
N HIS A 651 -6.90 -90.47 53.16
CA HIS A 651 -5.63 -91.14 52.86
C HIS A 651 -4.53 -90.78 53.88
N VAL A 652 -4.45 -89.53 54.34
CA VAL A 652 -3.51 -89.13 55.39
C VAL A 652 -3.88 -89.76 56.74
N TRP A 653 -5.15 -89.73 57.13
CA TRP A 653 -5.62 -90.34 58.38
C TRP A 653 -5.44 -91.86 58.38
N THR A 654 -5.69 -92.55 57.27
CA THR A 654 -5.43 -94.01 57.18
C THR A 654 -3.94 -94.34 57.22
N LEU A 655 -3.05 -93.49 56.66
CA LEU A 655 -1.59 -93.61 56.85
C LEU A 655 -1.17 -93.44 58.31
N VAL A 656 -1.65 -92.38 58.98
CA VAL A 656 -1.35 -92.11 60.40
C VAL A 656 -1.88 -93.24 61.30
N LEU A 657 -3.05 -93.81 61.00
CA LEU A 657 -3.62 -94.95 61.72
C LEU A 657 -2.89 -96.28 61.43
N GLN A 658 -2.18 -96.39 60.30
CA GLN A 658 -1.30 -97.54 60.00
C GLN A 658 0.09 -97.40 60.62
N GLN A 659 0.61 -96.18 60.75
CA GLN A 659 1.92 -95.90 61.37
C GLN A 659 1.87 -95.91 62.91
N ASN A 660 0.71 -95.65 63.52
CA ASN A 660 0.51 -95.69 64.98
C ASN A 660 0.51 -97.14 65.56
N ARG A 661 1.62 -97.86 65.40
CA ARG A 661 1.86 -99.10 66.16
C ARG A 661 3.26 -99.23 66.76
N ASP A 662 4.28 -98.70 66.09
CA ASP A 662 5.66 -98.67 66.59
C ASP A 662 6.32 -97.34 66.21
N GLU A 663 6.82 -96.63 67.23
CA GLU A 663 7.59 -95.36 67.20
C GLU A 663 6.81 -94.08 66.77
N LEU A 664 7.10 -92.97 67.47
CA LEU A 664 6.38 -91.69 67.50
C LEU A 664 7.39 -90.52 67.45
#